data_AF-A0A174YVA8-F1
#
_entry.id   AF-A0A174YVA8-F1
#
_cell.length_a   1.000
_cell.length_b   1.000
_cell.length_c   1.000
_cell.angle_alpha   90.00
_cell.angle_beta   90.00
_cell.angle_gamma   90.00
#
_symmetry.space_group_name_H-M   'P 1'
#
loop_
_entity.id
_entity.type
_entity.pdbx_description
1 polymer ?
#
loop_
_entity_poly.entity_id
_entity_poly.type
_entity_poly.pdbx_seq_one_letter_code
_entity_poly.pdbx_strand_id
1 'polypeptide(L)'
;MADRFRELLKTRDYIIFDGAMGTMLQAAGMKMGETPEVLNITRPELLVSIAEQYYNAGSDVVYANTFGANRYKLEECGKSVEELVTAGIVNAKKARDTVKPDGLVALDVGPIGQLLEPTGVLSFEEAYDMYAEIVKAGAAAGADLVVFETMTDLLDVKAAVLAAKENSDLPIVATMTFEQNMRTFTGCSISAMALTLTGLGVDALGVNCSLGPKELEPVIEELVKWTNLPIVVKPNAGLPDPETNLYNVTAAQFADFMKDLRKYGIKIFGGCCGTNPEFIKELSEMLKREGNPAAPHKYIPGAVCSATSTVVVDEPRIIGERINPTGKKLFKEALLRHDMDYILGQALEQISGGADILDVNVGLPGIDEREMMIDTIKSLQAVVDVPLQIDSTIPEVLEAALRVYNGKPLVNSVNGEEESLNNVLPLVKKYGAGVIGLALDKDGIPKKAEDRVAIAKKIMDRAVAMGIPKEDIYIDCLTLTASAEQEGVMETLNALHTVKNELGLKTVLGVSNISFGLPNRVLVNHIFLTMALTNGLDLAIINPNIPEMTGAVRAYKLLANIDKNSVDYIKNYGAMPNVSKIDPVKKEKKDGNYTGDDLFYAVEKGLKNEGAEITEALLKKMDSMEIVNQVLIPALDKIGAEFEKGTLFLPQLIMSAGVAQAAFEVIRKHMVMSDNAPVSKGKIVIATVKGDVHDIGKNIVKVLLENYGYDVIDLGKDVEYQAVVDAIRDNDVKLCGLSALMTTTLVSMKETIALIRENNLDCKVMVGGAVLTPEYAKEIDADFYAKDAKESVDIAKRVLG
;
A
#
# COMPACT_ATOMS: atom_id res chain seq x y z
N MET A 1 7.78 12.84 -33.01
CA MET A 1 6.60 11.95 -33.11
C MET A 1 5.90 11.78 -31.76
N ALA A 2 6.62 11.70 -30.63
CA ALA A 2 6.06 11.59 -29.27
C ALA A 2 4.97 12.62 -28.90
N ASP A 3 4.92 13.78 -29.57
CA ASP A 3 3.89 14.80 -29.33
C ASP A 3 2.50 14.48 -29.90
N ARG A 4 2.35 13.52 -30.83
CA ARG A 4 1.06 13.27 -31.50
C ARG A 4 -0.02 12.81 -30.51
N PHE A 5 0.31 11.93 -29.57
CA PHE A 5 -0.67 11.48 -28.58
C PHE A 5 -1.07 12.60 -27.62
N ARG A 6 -0.10 13.40 -27.14
CA ARG A 6 -0.36 14.58 -26.30
C ARG A 6 -1.21 15.62 -27.03
N GLU A 7 -1.03 15.76 -28.33
CA GLU A 7 -1.89 16.60 -29.18
C GLU A 7 -3.31 16.04 -29.29
N LEU A 8 -3.49 14.72 -29.47
CA LEU A 8 -4.82 14.10 -29.47
C LEU A 8 -5.55 14.32 -28.14
N LEU A 9 -4.86 14.19 -27.00
CA LEU A 9 -5.44 14.47 -25.68
C LEU A 9 -5.99 15.90 -25.56
N LYS A 10 -5.34 16.87 -26.22
CA LYS A 10 -5.75 18.28 -26.21
C LYS A 10 -6.86 18.59 -27.20
N THR A 11 -6.86 17.96 -28.37
CA THR A 11 -7.65 18.39 -29.54
C THR A 11 -8.91 17.55 -29.78
N ARG A 12 -8.93 16.28 -29.40
CA ARG A 12 -10.09 15.38 -29.60
C ARG A 12 -11.01 15.40 -28.38
N ASP A 13 -12.31 15.22 -28.57
CA ASP A 13 -13.25 15.07 -27.44
C ASP A 13 -13.07 13.72 -26.71
N TYR A 14 -12.66 12.69 -27.45
CA TYR A 14 -12.37 11.35 -26.96
C TYR A 14 -11.32 10.67 -27.85
N ILE A 15 -10.67 9.63 -27.32
CA ILE A 15 -9.74 8.75 -28.04
C ILE A 15 -10.22 7.31 -27.84
N ILE A 16 -10.20 6.50 -28.90
CA ILE A 16 -10.58 5.09 -28.82
C ILE A 16 -9.33 4.22 -28.89
N PHE A 17 -9.09 3.46 -27.82
CA PHE A 17 -8.15 2.35 -27.78
C PHE A 17 -8.87 1.07 -28.24
N ASP A 18 -8.11 0.04 -28.59
CA ASP A 18 -8.60 -1.26 -29.02
C ASP A 18 -9.23 -2.11 -27.91
N GLY A 19 -9.60 -3.35 -28.28
CA GLY A 19 -10.12 -4.39 -27.40
C GLY A 19 -9.06 -5.43 -27.00
N ALA A 20 -9.48 -6.65 -26.68
CA ALA A 20 -8.58 -7.71 -26.19
C ALA A 20 -7.76 -8.40 -27.29
N MET A 21 -6.43 -8.32 -27.19
CA MET A 21 -5.51 -9.16 -27.97
C MET A 21 -5.62 -10.65 -27.59
N GLY A 22 -5.56 -10.98 -26.30
CA GLY A 22 -5.57 -12.37 -25.83
C GLY A 22 -6.82 -13.16 -26.27
N THR A 23 -8.01 -12.54 -26.20
CA THR A 23 -9.26 -13.15 -26.65
C THR A 23 -9.24 -13.42 -28.17
N MET A 24 -8.69 -12.49 -28.97
CA MET A 24 -8.54 -12.67 -30.42
C MET A 24 -7.57 -13.80 -30.77
N LEU A 25 -6.48 -13.95 -30.01
CA LEU A 25 -5.51 -15.03 -30.20
C LEU A 25 -6.09 -16.40 -29.81
N GLN A 26 -6.84 -16.49 -28.72
CA GLN A 26 -7.54 -17.71 -28.33
C GLN A 26 -8.56 -18.14 -29.39
N ALA A 27 -9.33 -17.19 -29.93
CA ALA A 27 -10.26 -17.45 -31.04
C ALA A 27 -9.54 -17.93 -32.31
N ALA A 28 -8.28 -17.50 -32.52
CA ALA A 28 -7.41 -17.96 -33.60
C ALA A 28 -6.70 -19.30 -33.29
N GLY A 29 -7.04 -19.97 -32.19
CA GLY A 29 -6.56 -21.31 -31.82
C GLY A 29 -5.29 -21.34 -30.98
N MET A 30 -4.90 -20.22 -30.37
CA MET A 30 -3.82 -20.19 -29.37
C MET A 30 -4.25 -20.94 -28.09
N LYS A 31 -3.39 -21.80 -27.56
CA LYS A 31 -3.69 -22.57 -26.35
C LYS A 31 -3.39 -21.75 -25.08
N MET A 32 -4.11 -22.07 -24.01
CA MET A 32 -3.77 -21.62 -22.66
C MET A 32 -2.34 -22.03 -22.30
N GLY A 33 -1.56 -21.09 -21.75
CA GLY A 33 -0.17 -21.31 -21.32
C GLY A 33 0.90 -21.09 -22.40
N GLU A 34 0.52 -20.85 -23.65
CA GLU A 34 1.49 -20.38 -24.68
C GLU A 34 1.84 -18.90 -24.44
N THR A 35 3.05 -18.48 -24.83
CA THR A 35 3.52 -17.09 -24.74
C THR A 35 3.02 -16.27 -25.95
N PRO A 36 2.05 -15.34 -25.80
CA PRO A 36 1.45 -14.61 -26.92
C PRO A 36 2.47 -13.88 -27.79
N GLU A 37 3.49 -13.32 -27.17
CA GLU A 37 4.50 -12.46 -27.79
C GLU A 37 5.31 -13.21 -28.86
N VAL A 38 5.48 -14.53 -28.73
CA VAL A 38 6.18 -15.37 -29.72
C VAL A 38 5.47 -15.37 -31.07
N LEU A 39 4.16 -15.12 -31.09
CA LEU A 39 3.39 -15.01 -32.32
C LEU A 39 3.79 -13.79 -33.16
N ASN A 40 4.42 -12.77 -32.56
CA ASN A 40 4.96 -11.62 -33.29
C ASN A 40 5.96 -12.03 -34.38
N ILE A 41 6.67 -13.15 -34.18
CA ILE A 41 7.65 -13.69 -35.13
C ILE A 41 7.07 -14.88 -35.89
N THR A 42 6.37 -15.78 -35.20
CA THR A 42 5.93 -17.05 -35.79
C THR A 42 4.66 -16.94 -36.63
N ARG A 43 3.80 -15.94 -36.35
CA ARG A 43 2.54 -15.69 -37.07
C ARG A 43 2.27 -14.18 -37.31
N PRO A 44 3.22 -13.41 -37.87
CA PRO A 44 3.11 -11.94 -37.97
C PRO A 44 1.86 -11.48 -38.73
N GLU A 45 1.46 -12.17 -39.80
CA GLU A 45 0.27 -11.79 -40.57
C GLU A 45 -1.04 -11.92 -39.78
N LEU A 46 -1.11 -12.80 -38.78
CA LEU A 46 -2.26 -12.88 -37.87
C LEU A 46 -2.34 -11.61 -37.00
N LEU A 47 -1.22 -11.17 -36.45
CA LEU A 47 -1.16 -9.97 -35.59
C LEU A 47 -1.47 -8.70 -36.38
N VAL A 48 -0.94 -8.60 -37.60
CA VAL A 48 -1.27 -7.51 -38.54
C VAL A 48 -2.78 -7.50 -38.80
N SER A 49 -3.37 -8.64 -39.14
CA SER A 49 -4.81 -8.74 -39.42
C SER A 49 -5.68 -8.36 -38.21
N ILE A 50 -5.30 -8.74 -36.99
CA ILE A 50 -6.03 -8.36 -35.77
C ILE A 50 -5.97 -6.84 -35.56
N ALA A 51 -4.79 -6.23 -35.70
CA ALA A 51 -4.63 -4.78 -35.58
C ALA A 51 -5.43 -4.02 -36.66
N GLU A 52 -5.44 -4.51 -37.91
CA GLU A 52 -6.27 -3.96 -38.99
C GLU A 52 -7.76 -4.00 -38.65
N GLN A 53 -8.25 -5.09 -38.04
CA GLN A 53 -9.64 -5.20 -37.62
C GLN A 53 -10.02 -4.15 -36.57
N TYR A 54 -9.16 -3.89 -35.58
CA TYR A 54 -9.41 -2.86 -34.58
C TYR A 54 -9.36 -1.43 -35.16
N TYR A 55 -8.41 -1.14 -36.05
CA TYR A 55 -8.41 0.15 -36.75
C TYR A 55 -9.68 0.35 -37.59
N ASN A 56 -10.12 -0.67 -38.32
CA ASN A 56 -11.37 -0.64 -39.09
C ASN A 56 -12.62 -0.49 -38.20
N ALA A 57 -12.59 -1.05 -36.99
CA ALA A 57 -13.66 -0.88 -35.99
C ALA A 57 -13.73 0.54 -35.43
N GLY A 58 -12.65 1.32 -35.52
CA GLY A 58 -12.64 2.74 -35.14
C GLY A 58 -11.59 3.13 -34.12
N SER A 59 -10.69 2.23 -33.71
CA SER A 59 -9.58 2.55 -32.82
C SER A 59 -8.70 3.66 -33.41
N ASP A 60 -8.30 4.61 -32.58
CA ASP A 60 -7.26 5.60 -32.86
C ASP A 60 -5.89 5.08 -32.44
N VAL A 61 -5.85 4.24 -31.40
CA VAL A 61 -4.64 3.59 -30.89
C VAL A 61 -4.86 2.10 -30.79
N VAL A 62 -3.90 1.31 -31.26
CA VAL A 62 -3.87 -0.15 -31.12
C VAL A 62 -2.65 -0.55 -30.30
N TYR A 63 -2.83 -1.54 -29.44
CA TYR A 63 -1.78 -2.12 -28.62
C TYR A 63 -1.00 -3.13 -29.44
N ALA A 64 0.33 -3.01 -29.43
CA ALA A 64 1.18 -4.08 -29.91
C ALA A 64 1.04 -5.29 -28.97
N ASN A 65 1.20 -6.50 -29.52
CA ASN A 65 1.15 -7.75 -28.75
C ASN A 65 2.45 -7.91 -27.93
N THR A 66 2.57 -7.13 -26.85
CA THR A 66 3.77 -7.02 -26.00
C THR A 66 3.47 -7.07 -24.50
N PHE A 67 2.21 -7.31 -24.11
CA PHE A 67 1.74 -7.29 -22.71
C PHE A 67 2.66 -8.06 -21.74
N GLY A 68 3.04 -9.28 -22.09
CA GLY A 68 3.88 -10.16 -21.28
C GLY A 68 5.36 -10.15 -21.65
N ALA A 69 5.83 -9.19 -22.45
CA ALA A 69 7.17 -9.22 -23.05
C ALA A 69 8.31 -8.85 -22.07
N ASN A 70 8.30 -9.35 -20.84
CA ASN A 70 9.36 -9.12 -19.86
C ASN A 70 10.27 -10.35 -19.71
N ARG A 71 11.51 -10.13 -19.25
CA ARG A 71 12.54 -11.18 -19.17
C ARG A 71 12.11 -12.42 -18.39
N TYR A 72 11.34 -12.26 -17.32
CA TYR A 72 10.85 -13.36 -16.49
C TYR A 72 9.83 -14.21 -17.24
N LYS A 73 8.81 -13.59 -17.85
CA LYS A 73 7.78 -14.30 -18.62
C LYS A 73 8.30 -14.93 -19.92
N LEU A 74 9.43 -14.46 -20.42
CA LEU A 74 10.04 -14.91 -21.68
C LEU A 74 11.19 -15.91 -21.50
N GLU A 75 11.56 -16.29 -20.27
CA GLU A 75 12.75 -17.10 -19.99
C GLU A 75 12.82 -18.41 -20.80
N GLU A 76 11.69 -19.09 -20.96
CA GLU A 76 11.60 -20.39 -21.63
C GLU A 76 11.27 -20.31 -23.12
N CYS A 77 11.01 -19.11 -23.67
CA CYS A 77 10.53 -18.97 -25.05
C CYS A 77 11.66 -18.92 -26.11
N GLY A 78 12.92 -18.82 -25.68
CA GLY A 78 14.10 -18.82 -26.55
C GLY A 78 14.28 -17.55 -27.40
N LYS A 79 13.62 -16.45 -27.02
CA LYS A 79 13.67 -15.14 -27.69
C LYS A 79 13.94 -14.02 -26.69
N SER A 80 14.64 -12.98 -27.12
CA SER A 80 14.88 -11.81 -26.27
C SER A 80 13.67 -10.88 -26.20
N VAL A 81 13.61 -10.05 -25.15
CA VAL A 81 12.64 -8.96 -25.01
C VAL A 81 12.70 -8.05 -26.24
N GLU A 82 13.90 -7.64 -26.66
CA GLU A 82 14.10 -6.76 -27.82
C GLU A 82 13.55 -7.36 -29.12
N GLU A 83 13.78 -8.65 -29.38
CA GLU A 83 13.28 -9.33 -30.58
C GLU A 83 11.75 -9.31 -30.63
N LEU A 84 11.10 -9.71 -29.53
CA LEU A 84 9.64 -9.86 -29.48
C LEU A 84 8.91 -8.50 -29.45
N VAL A 85 9.43 -7.54 -28.68
CA VAL A 85 8.88 -6.18 -28.62
C VAL A 85 9.00 -5.49 -29.97
N THR A 86 10.18 -5.57 -30.61
CA THR A 86 10.40 -4.96 -31.93
C THR A 86 9.45 -5.55 -32.97
N ALA A 87 9.32 -6.88 -33.02
CA ALA A 87 8.41 -7.54 -33.95
C ALA A 87 6.94 -7.14 -33.69
N GLY A 88 6.51 -7.06 -32.43
CA GLY A 88 5.15 -6.63 -32.06
C GLY A 88 4.83 -5.22 -32.55
N ILE A 89 5.72 -4.26 -32.30
CA ILE A 89 5.56 -2.87 -32.74
C ILE A 89 5.56 -2.76 -34.27
N VAL A 90 6.46 -3.47 -34.96
CA VAL A 90 6.53 -3.47 -36.44
C VAL A 90 5.24 -4.03 -37.05
N ASN A 91 4.70 -5.12 -36.51
CA ASN A 91 3.45 -5.71 -36.98
C ASN A 91 2.27 -4.72 -36.84
N ALA A 92 2.13 -4.10 -35.67
CA ALA A 92 1.08 -3.10 -35.43
C ALA A 92 1.22 -1.87 -36.34
N LYS A 93 2.45 -1.41 -36.61
CA LYS A 93 2.72 -0.30 -37.54
C LYS A 93 2.40 -0.66 -38.99
N LYS A 94 2.67 -1.90 -39.43
CA LYS A 94 2.28 -2.38 -40.76
C LYS A 94 0.76 -2.31 -40.95
N ALA A 95 -0.01 -2.72 -39.94
CA ALA A 95 -1.46 -2.60 -39.94
C ALA A 95 -1.94 -1.13 -39.98
N ARG A 96 -1.35 -0.28 -39.12
CA ARG A 96 -1.62 1.17 -39.09
C ARG A 96 -1.38 1.80 -40.46
N ASP A 97 -0.21 1.60 -41.04
CA ASP A 97 0.18 2.24 -42.30
C ASP A 97 -0.70 1.78 -43.48
N THR A 98 -1.30 0.59 -43.37
CA THR A 98 -2.22 0.03 -44.37
C THR A 98 -3.64 0.57 -44.22
N VAL A 99 -4.16 0.64 -42.99
CA VAL A 99 -5.59 0.90 -42.73
C VAL A 99 -5.86 2.31 -42.21
N LYS A 100 -5.01 2.84 -41.34
CA LYS A 100 -5.20 4.11 -40.65
C LYS A 100 -3.86 4.84 -40.43
N PRO A 101 -3.28 5.47 -41.48
CA PRO A 101 -1.96 6.11 -41.40
C PRO A 101 -1.83 7.21 -40.34
N ASP A 102 -2.95 7.80 -39.91
CA ASP A 102 -3.01 8.79 -38.84
C ASP A 102 -3.16 8.18 -37.43
N GLY A 103 -3.41 6.88 -37.31
CA GLY A 103 -3.49 6.15 -36.05
C GLY A 103 -2.15 6.07 -35.31
N LEU A 104 -2.18 5.54 -34.09
CA LEU A 104 -1.00 5.36 -33.24
C LEU A 104 -0.86 3.91 -32.77
N VAL A 105 0.37 3.53 -32.44
CA VAL A 105 0.71 2.20 -31.91
C VAL A 105 1.29 2.35 -30.50
N ALA A 106 0.65 1.69 -29.53
CA ALA A 106 1.13 1.63 -28.16
C ALA A 106 2.05 0.42 -27.94
N LEU A 107 3.16 0.67 -27.24
CA LEU A 107 3.85 -0.39 -26.50
C LEU A 107 2.97 -0.74 -25.30
N ASP A 108 2.38 -1.92 -25.32
CA ASP A 108 1.55 -2.43 -24.23
C ASP A 108 2.38 -3.30 -23.28
N VAL A 109 2.30 -3.01 -21.99
CA VAL A 109 3.15 -3.63 -20.96
C VAL A 109 2.30 -3.93 -19.73
N GLY A 110 2.21 -5.21 -19.38
CA GLY A 110 1.56 -5.69 -18.17
C GLY A 110 2.48 -5.73 -16.94
N PRO A 111 1.98 -6.19 -15.79
CA PRO A 111 2.80 -6.41 -14.60
C PRO A 111 3.89 -7.46 -14.87
N ILE A 112 5.02 -7.36 -14.17
CA ILE A 112 6.12 -8.33 -14.31
C ILE A 112 5.64 -9.76 -14.04
N GLY A 113 4.72 -9.92 -13.08
CA GLY A 113 4.17 -11.21 -12.65
C GLY A 113 4.84 -11.76 -11.39
N GLN A 114 5.60 -10.94 -10.68
CA GLN A 114 6.14 -11.22 -9.35
C GLN A 114 5.77 -10.08 -8.41
N LEU A 115 5.58 -10.38 -7.12
CA LEU A 115 5.35 -9.38 -6.09
C LEU A 115 6.68 -8.72 -5.71
N LEU A 116 6.66 -7.40 -5.52
CA LEU A 116 7.81 -6.65 -5.04
C LEU A 116 8.02 -6.85 -3.54
N GLU A 117 9.27 -6.71 -3.10
CA GLU A 117 9.61 -6.63 -1.67
C GLU A 117 8.83 -5.50 -0.96
N PRO A 118 8.43 -5.70 0.33
CA PRO A 118 8.73 -6.85 1.18
C PRO A 118 7.72 -8.01 1.06
N THR A 119 6.65 -7.85 0.27
CA THR A 119 5.59 -8.86 0.13
C THR A 119 6.03 -10.04 -0.74
N GLY A 120 6.90 -9.80 -1.71
CA GLY A 120 7.51 -10.81 -2.57
C GLY A 120 9.03 -10.77 -2.55
N VAL A 121 9.64 -11.28 -3.63
CA VAL A 121 11.09 -11.47 -3.75
C VAL A 121 11.75 -10.56 -4.78
N LEU A 122 10.96 -9.86 -5.60
CA LEU A 122 11.50 -8.99 -6.64
C LEU A 122 11.87 -7.64 -6.02
N SER A 123 13.12 -7.23 -6.15
CA SER A 123 13.52 -5.91 -5.68
C SER A 123 12.97 -4.81 -6.61
N PHE A 124 12.83 -3.60 -6.07
CA PHE A 124 12.38 -2.44 -6.86
C PHE A 124 13.28 -2.18 -8.08
N GLU A 125 14.60 -2.29 -7.92
CA GLU A 125 15.56 -2.03 -8.99
C GLU A 125 15.53 -3.12 -10.07
N GLU A 126 15.32 -4.38 -9.71
CA GLU A 126 15.15 -5.46 -10.70
C GLU A 126 13.86 -5.25 -11.51
N ALA A 127 12.75 -4.90 -10.87
CA ALA A 127 11.51 -4.55 -11.57
C ALA A 127 11.73 -3.36 -12.52
N TYR A 128 12.39 -2.31 -12.04
CA TYR A 128 12.76 -1.14 -12.85
C TYR A 128 13.59 -1.53 -14.07
N ASP A 129 14.63 -2.36 -13.91
CA ASP A 129 15.52 -2.76 -15.00
C ASP A 129 14.78 -3.58 -16.05
N MET A 130 13.87 -4.46 -15.63
CA MET A 130 13.02 -5.22 -16.54
C MET A 130 12.09 -4.32 -17.34
N TYR A 131 11.46 -3.32 -16.71
CA TYR A 131 10.66 -2.34 -17.43
C TYR A 131 11.49 -1.46 -18.37
N ALA A 132 12.69 -1.05 -17.94
CA ALA A 132 13.58 -0.23 -18.74
C ALA A 132 14.02 -0.95 -20.02
N GLU A 133 14.27 -2.26 -19.94
CA GLU A 133 14.55 -3.12 -21.12
C GLU A 133 13.40 -3.06 -22.14
N ILE A 134 12.16 -3.26 -21.68
CA ILE A 134 10.96 -3.25 -22.54
C ILE A 134 10.74 -1.88 -23.18
N VAL A 135 10.81 -0.82 -22.37
CA VAL A 135 10.62 0.58 -22.83
C VAL A 135 11.67 0.94 -23.88
N LYS A 136 12.95 0.63 -23.64
CA LYS A 136 14.03 0.92 -24.60
C LYS A 136 13.79 0.21 -25.93
N ALA A 137 13.39 -1.07 -25.89
CA ALA A 137 13.06 -1.82 -27.09
C ALA A 137 11.87 -1.22 -27.86
N GLY A 138 10.77 -0.89 -27.17
CA GLY A 138 9.60 -0.31 -27.82
C GLY A 138 9.84 1.10 -28.37
N ALA A 139 10.59 1.93 -27.64
CA ALA A 139 10.99 3.25 -28.11
C ALA A 139 11.90 3.16 -29.35
N ALA A 140 12.87 2.25 -29.36
CA ALA A 140 13.74 2.01 -30.51
C ALA A 140 12.97 1.49 -31.75
N ALA A 141 11.96 0.62 -31.55
CA ALA A 141 11.06 0.16 -32.60
C ALA A 141 10.09 1.25 -33.11
N GLY A 142 10.02 2.38 -32.40
CA GLY A 142 9.23 3.55 -32.76
C GLY A 142 7.76 3.40 -32.42
N ALA A 143 7.46 2.93 -31.21
CA ALA A 143 6.15 3.08 -30.56
C ALA A 143 5.78 4.57 -30.43
N ASP A 144 4.48 4.88 -30.42
CA ASP A 144 3.98 6.26 -30.28
C ASP A 144 3.73 6.66 -28.81
N LEU A 145 3.52 5.67 -27.93
CA LEU A 145 3.27 5.79 -26.50
C LEU A 145 3.56 4.45 -25.81
N VAL A 146 3.71 4.48 -24.48
CA VAL A 146 3.72 3.29 -23.62
C VAL A 146 2.47 3.26 -22.77
N VAL A 147 1.87 2.08 -22.67
CA VAL A 147 0.73 1.80 -21.80
C VAL A 147 1.17 0.75 -20.79
N PHE A 148 1.15 1.10 -19.51
CA PHE A 148 1.23 0.13 -18.42
C PHE A 148 -0.19 -0.25 -18.04
N GLU A 149 -0.62 -1.47 -18.35
CA GLU A 149 -2.00 -1.90 -18.12
C GLU A 149 -2.13 -3.09 -17.17
N THR A 150 -3.29 -3.21 -16.52
CA THR A 150 -3.59 -4.30 -15.58
C THR A 150 -2.61 -4.37 -14.41
N MET A 151 -2.08 -3.23 -13.98
CA MET A 151 -1.18 -3.16 -12.84
C MET A 151 -1.96 -3.43 -11.55
N THR A 152 -1.45 -4.34 -10.72
CA THR A 152 -2.11 -4.79 -9.46
C THR A 152 -1.45 -4.22 -8.21
N ASP A 153 -0.21 -3.76 -8.33
CA ASP A 153 0.59 -3.16 -7.27
C ASP A 153 1.04 -1.74 -7.66
N LEU A 154 0.92 -0.81 -6.71
CA LEU A 154 1.28 0.59 -6.88
C LEU A 154 2.80 0.77 -6.98
N LEU A 155 3.58 -0.05 -6.26
CA LEU A 155 5.05 0.04 -6.32
C LEU A 155 5.59 -0.48 -7.65
N ASP A 156 4.97 -1.54 -8.19
CA ASP A 156 5.29 -2.11 -9.50
C ASP A 156 5.05 -1.10 -10.63
N VAL A 157 3.87 -0.46 -10.67
CA VAL A 157 3.60 0.59 -11.67
C VAL A 157 4.46 1.84 -11.47
N LYS A 158 4.86 2.16 -10.23
CA LYS A 158 5.83 3.22 -9.98
C LYS A 158 7.19 2.90 -10.59
N ALA A 159 7.70 1.68 -10.42
CA ALA A 159 8.94 1.23 -11.06
C ALA A 159 8.83 1.34 -12.59
N ALA A 160 7.70 0.90 -13.17
CA ALA A 160 7.42 0.98 -14.58
C ALA A 160 7.42 2.42 -15.13
N VAL A 161 6.71 3.33 -14.46
CA VAL A 161 6.64 4.75 -14.85
C VAL A 161 8.00 5.43 -14.75
N LEU A 162 8.77 5.17 -13.69
CA LEU A 162 10.13 5.70 -13.56
C LEU A 162 11.05 5.16 -14.66
N ALA A 163 10.98 3.85 -14.95
CA ALA A 163 11.72 3.25 -16.04
C ALA A 163 11.38 3.91 -17.39
N ALA A 164 10.11 4.21 -17.64
CA ALA A 164 9.68 4.93 -18.84
C ALA A 164 10.21 6.37 -18.90
N LYS A 165 10.04 7.14 -17.83
CA LYS A 165 10.46 8.54 -17.74
C LYS A 165 11.98 8.73 -17.84
N GLU A 166 12.75 7.80 -17.30
CA GLU A 166 14.22 7.90 -17.26
C GLU A 166 14.89 7.37 -18.52
N ASN A 167 14.18 6.58 -19.34
CA ASN A 167 14.76 5.91 -20.51
C ASN A 167 14.05 6.23 -21.85
N SER A 168 13.00 7.05 -21.85
CA SER A 168 12.29 7.47 -23.07
C SER A 168 11.51 8.78 -22.89
N ASP A 169 11.17 9.43 -24.01
CA ASP A 169 10.26 10.58 -24.04
C ASP A 169 8.80 10.22 -24.40
N LEU A 170 8.51 8.91 -24.46
CA LEU A 170 7.19 8.42 -24.85
C LEU A 170 6.12 8.94 -23.88
N PRO A 171 4.93 9.32 -24.38
CA PRO A 171 3.78 9.54 -23.53
C PRO A 171 3.42 8.27 -22.76
N ILE A 172 3.02 8.45 -21.50
CA ILE A 172 2.75 7.33 -20.59
C ILE A 172 1.27 7.31 -20.24
N VAL A 173 0.63 6.17 -20.48
CA VAL A 173 -0.70 5.85 -19.95
C VAL A 173 -0.52 4.75 -18.91
N ALA A 174 -1.12 4.91 -17.73
CA ALA A 174 -1.03 3.90 -16.68
C ALA A 174 -2.43 3.53 -16.17
N THR A 175 -2.78 2.25 -16.24
CA THR A 175 -4.03 1.73 -15.69
C THR A 175 -3.77 0.66 -14.65
N MET A 176 -4.53 0.72 -13.56
CA MET A 176 -4.57 -0.32 -12.55
C MET A 176 -5.90 -1.05 -12.61
N THR A 177 -5.94 -2.26 -12.05
CA THR A 177 -7.15 -3.08 -12.00
C THR A 177 -7.65 -3.20 -10.56
N PHE A 178 -8.96 -3.04 -10.38
CA PHE A 178 -9.63 -3.03 -9.08
C PHE A 178 -10.71 -4.08 -9.00
N GLU A 179 -10.91 -4.63 -7.81
CA GLU A 179 -12.02 -5.53 -7.50
C GLU A 179 -13.26 -4.75 -7.06
N GLN A 180 -14.38 -5.47 -6.83
CA GLN A 180 -15.64 -4.87 -6.40
C GLN A 180 -15.55 -4.11 -5.06
N ASN A 181 -14.56 -4.45 -4.22
CA ASN A 181 -14.26 -3.76 -2.97
C ASN A 181 -13.53 -2.42 -3.17
N MET A 182 -13.31 -1.98 -4.42
CA MET A 182 -12.60 -0.76 -4.80
C MET A 182 -11.12 -0.75 -4.39
N ARG A 183 -10.52 -1.93 -4.20
CA ARG A 183 -9.09 -2.11 -3.93
C ARG A 183 -8.46 -2.95 -5.04
N THR A 184 -7.16 -2.77 -5.23
CA THR A 184 -6.37 -3.71 -6.04
C THR A 184 -6.11 -4.98 -5.24
N PHE A 185 -5.57 -6.01 -5.90
CA PHE A 185 -5.15 -7.25 -5.25
C PHE A 185 -4.22 -7.02 -4.03
N THR A 186 -3.33 -6.02 -4.09
CA THR A 186 -2.42 -5.67 -2.99
C THR A 186 -3.03 -4.70 -1.97
N GLY A 187 -4.33 -4.38 -2.08
CA GLY A 187 -5.04 -3.47 -1.17
C GLY A 187 -4.89 -1.99 -1.50
N CYS A 188 -4.28 -1.64 -2.65
CA CYS A 188 -4.08 -0.24 -3.03
C CYS A 188 -5.41 0.50 -3.14
N SER A 189 -5.47 1.71 -2.57
CA SER A 189 -6.62 2.60 -2.71
C SER A 189 -6.61 3.33 -4.06
N ILE A 190 -7.80 3.67 -4.55
CA ILE A 190 -7.97 4.46 -5.78
C ILE A 190 -7.32 5.85 -5.65
N SER A 191 -7.44 6.48 -4.48
CA SER A 191 -6.83 7.78 -4.20
C SER A 191 -5.31 7.72 -4.20
N ALA A 192 -4.71 6.66 -3.63
CA ALA A 192 -3.26 6.47 -3.65
C ALA A 192 -2.71 6.31 -5.07
N MET A 193 -3.36 5.49 -5.90
CA MET A 193 -3.04 5.37 -7.33
C MET A 193 -3.08 6.74 -8.01
N ALA A 194 -4.20 7.47 -7.89
CA ALA A 194 -4.41 8.72 -8.59
C ALA A 194 -3.39 9.79 -8.21
N LEU A 195 -3.13 9.97 -6.91
CA LEU A 195 -2.17 10.96 -6.40
C LEU A 195 -0.74 10.61 -6.83
N THR A 196 -0.35 9.34 -6.71
CA THR A 196 1.01 8.87 -7.03
C THR A 196 1.30 8.98 -8.51
N LEU A 197 0.42 8.45 -9.38
CA LEU A 197 0.63 8.47 -10.83
C LEU A 197 0.55 9.90 -11.39
N THR A 198 -0.33 10.74 -10.86
CA THR A 198 -0.37 12.17 -11.21
C THR A 198 0.94 12.86 -10.82
N GLY A 199 1.47 12.57 -9.62
CA GLY A 199 2.74 13.10 -9.14
C GLY A 199 3.94 12.69 -9.99
N LEU A 200 3.98 11.43 -10.44
CA LEU A 200 5.00 10.91 -11.37
C LEU A 200 4.87 11.47 -12.80
N GLY A 201 3.79 12.19 -13.09
CA GLY A 201 3.60 12.92 -14.34
C GLY A 201 3.24 12.05 -15.54
N VAL A 202 2.42 11.01 -15.35
CA VAL A 202 1.82 10.27 -16.47
C VAL A 202 0.90 11.19 -17.30
N ASP A 203 0.70 10.86 -18.58
CA ASP A 203 -0.11 11.66 -19.51
C ASP A 203 -1.61 11.33 -19.41
N ALA A 204 -1.94 10.09 -19.01
CA ALA A 204 -3.30 9.66 -18.69
C ALA A 204 -3.25 8.52 -17.66
N LEU A 205 -4.32 8.38 -16.86
CA LEU A 205 -4.45 7.27 -15.92
C LEU A 205 -5.87 6.72 -15.88
N GLY A 206 -6.04 5.49 -15.43
CA GLY A 206 -7.38 4.92 -15.43
C GLY A 206 -7.48 3.47 -14.99
N VAL A 207 -8.57 2.83 -15.39
CA VAL A 207 -8.87 1.46 -14.97
C VAL A 207 -9.16 0.57 -16.16
N ASN A 208 -8.66 -0.66 -16.08
CA ASN A 208 -8.93 -1.71 -17.05
C ASN A 208 -9.11 -3.08 -16.36
N CYS A 209 -9.72 -4.01 -17.08
CA CYS A 209 -9.89 -5.40 -16.66
C CYS A 209 -10.72 -5.58 -15.36
N SER A 210 -10.73 -6.82 -14.84
CA SER A 210 -11.43 -7.35 -13.65
C SER A 210 -12.96 -7.26 -13.66
N LEU A 211 -13.50 -6.11 -14.03
CA LEU A 211 -14.91 -5.76 -13.90
C LEU A 211 -15.52 -5.35 -15.24
N GLY A 212 -16.83 -5.55 -15.37
CA GLY A 212 -17.62 -5.01 -16.47
C GLY A 212 -17.83 -3.50 -16.32
N PRO A 213 -18.37 -2.83 -17.35
CA PRO A 213 -18.58 -1.38 -17.32
C PRO A 213 -19.52 -0.94 -16.18
N LYS A 214 -20.54 -1.75 -15.86
CA LYS A 214 -21.48 -1.45 -14.78
C LYS A 214 -20.80 -1.52 -13.41
N GLU A 215 -20.01 -2.55 -13.18
CA GLU A 215 -19.31 -2.77 -11.91
C GLU A 215 -18.15 -1.78 -11.70
N LEU A 216 -17.61 -1.19 -12.77
CA LEU A 216 -16.57 -0.16 -12.69
C LEU A 216 -17.08 1.24 -12.34
N GLU A 217 -18.39 1.51 -12.42
CA GLU A 217 -18.94 2.85 -12.15
C GLU A 217 -18.49 3.43 -10.80
N PRO A 218 -18.55 2.69 -9.67
CA PRO A 218 -18.11 3.22 -8.37
C PRO A 218 -16.60 3.52 -8.33
N VAL A 219 -15.80 2.70 -9.01
CA VAL A 219 -14.35 2.89 -9.11
C VAL A 219 -14.02 4.17 -9.89
N ILE A 220 -14.72 4.40 -11.01
CA ILE A 220 -14.55 5.60 -11.83
C ILE A 220 -15.01 6.85 -11.06
N GLU A 221 -16.17 6.78 -10.41
CA GLU A 221 -16.70 7.87 -9.59
C GLU A 221 -15.72 8.30 -8.50
N GLU A 222 -15.07 7.35 -7.85
CA GLU A 222 -14.04 7.65 -6.86
C GLU A 222 -12.78 8.21 -7.53
N LEU A 223 -12.29 7.58 -8.60
CA LEU A 223 -11.06 7.97 -9.30
C LEU A 223 -11.09 9.43 -9.75
N VAL A 224 -12.22 9.88 -10.31
CA VAL A 224 -12.32 11.25 -10.81
C VAL A 224 -12.26 12.30 -9.70
N LYS A 225 -12.38 11.96 -8.42
CA LYS A 225 -12.20 12.94 -7.33
C LYS A 225 -10.74 13.32 -7.10
N TRP A 226 -9.80 12.51 -7.56
CA TRP A 226 -8.39 12.58 -7.17
C TRP A 226 -7.43 13.00 -8.29
N THR A 227 -7.93 13.25 -9.51
CA THR A 227 -7.09 13.74 -10.61
C THR A 227 -7.87 14.58 -11.62
N ASN A 228 -7.14 15.45 -12.30
CA ASN A 228 -7.59 16.17 -13.50
C ASN A 228 -6.90 15.66 -14.78
N LEU A 229 -6.07 14.62 -14.68
CA LEU A 229 -5.51 13.98 -15.87
C LEU A 229 -6.62 13.30 -16.69
N PRO A 230 -6.41 13.15 -18.01
CA PRO A 230 -7.25 12.33 -18.87
C PRO A 230 -7.52 10.93 -18.27
N ILE A 231 -8.80 10.56 -18.18
CA ILE A 231 -9.23 9.28 -17.60
C ILE A 231 -9.37 8.22 -18.69
N VAL A 232 -8.81 7.04 -18.42
CA VAL A 232 -8.89 5.84 -19.26
C VAL A 232 -9.86 4.83 -18.65
N VAL A 233 -10.75 4.27 -19.47
CA VAL A 233 -11.66 3.19 -19.04
C VAL A 233 -11.71 2.10 -20.11
N LYS A 234 -11.18 0.91 -19.78
CA LYS A 234 -11.18 -0.30 -20.63
C LYS A 234 -11.76 -1.51 -19.87
N PRO A 235 -13.09 -1.59 -19.68
CA PRO A 235 -13.73 -2.69 -18.95
C PRO A 235 -13.66 -4.01 -19.71
N ASN A 236 -13.90 -5.11 -19.00
CA ASN A 236 -14.19 -6.41 -19.62
C ASN A 236 -15.58 -6.40 -20.27
N ALA A 237 -15.85 -7.38 -21.15
CA ALA A 237 -17.19 -7.62 -21.73
C ALA A 237 -18.18 -8.22 -20.69
N GLY A 238 -18.18 -7.72 -19.46
CA GLY A 238 -18.88 -8.29 -18.31
C GLY A 238 -17.97 -9.12 -17.41
N LEU A 239 -18.60 -9.83 -16.47
CA LEU A 239 -17.90 -10.80 -15.64
C LEU A 239 -17.81 -12.13 -16.41
N PRO A 240 -16.67 -12.84 -16.35
CA PRO A 240 -16.55 -14.15 -16.95
C PRO A 240 -17.45 -15.15 -16.20
N ASP A 241 -18.13 -16.00 -16.94
CA ASP A 241 -18.86 -17.14 -16.39
C ASP A 241 -17.85 -18.15 -15.79
N PRO A 242 -17.99 -18.55 -14.51
CA PRO A 242 -17.01 -19.41 -13.85
C PRO A 242 -16.86 -20.81 -14.45
N GLU A 243 -17.87 -21.33 -15.16
CA GLU A 243 -17.84 -22.67 -15.76
C GLU A 243 -17.30 -22.64 -17.18
N THR A 244 -17.66 -21.61 -17.95
CA THR A 244 -17.36 -21.53 -19.39
C THR A 244 -16.25 -20.55 -19.75
N ASN A 245 -15.84 -19.67 -18.83
CA ASN A 245 -14.96 -18.51 -19.06
C ASN A 245 -15.48 -17.54 -20.14
N LEU A 246 -16.76 -17.63 -20.52
CA LEU A 246 -17.37 -16.74 -21.50
C LEU A 246 -17.87 -15.45 -20.84
N TYR A 247 -17.77 -14.36 -21.59
CA TYR A 247 -18.23 -13.05 -21.16
C TYR A 247 -19.71 -12.85 -21.51
N ASN A 248 -20.48 -12.23 -20.61
CA ASN A 248 -21.94 -12.21 -20.67
C ASN A 248 -22.56 -10.90 -21.18
N VAL A 249 -21.77 -9.90 -21.56
CA VAL A 249 -22.27 -8.62 -22.11
C VAL A 249 -22.07 -8.58 -23.62
N THR A 250 -23.12 -8.23 -24.36
CA THR A 250 -23.05 -8.02 -25.83
C THR A 250 -22.42 -6.67 -26.18
N ALA A 251 -21.94 -6.50 -27.41
CA ALA A 251 -21.35 -5.24 -27.89
C ALA A 251 -22.30 -4.04 -27.75
N ALA A 252 -23.59 -4.22 -28.07
CA ALA A 252 -24.59 -3.17 -27.93
C ALA A 252 -24.85 -2.77 -26.46
N GLN A 253 -24.94 -3.76 -25.56
CA GLN A 253 -25.09 -3.49 -24.12
C GLN A 253 -23.85 -2.82 -23.55
N PHE A 254 -22.66 -3.24 -23.97
CA PHE A 254 -21.41 -2.63 -23.55
C PHE A 254 -21.37 -1.14 -23.94
N ALA A 255 -21.71 -0.81 -25.17
CA ALA A 255 -21.76 0.58 -25.64
C ALA A 255 -22.81 1.41 -24.89
N ASP A 256 -23.96 0.83 -24.54
CA ASP A 256 -25.00 1.49 -23.74
C ASP A 256 -24.53 1.79 -22.31
N PHE A 257 -23.85 0.85 -21.64
CA PHE A 257 -23.26 1.11 -20.33
C PHE A 257 -22.15 2.18 -20.40
N MET A 258 -21.27 2.10 -21.40
CA MET A 258 -20.23 3.11 -21.60
C MET A 258 -20.81 4.50 -21.90
N LYS A 259 -21.98 4.58 -22.55
CA LYS A 259 -22.69 5.84 -22.83
C LYS A 259 -22.99 6.61 -21.54
N ASP A 260 -23.40 5.91 -20.48
CA ASP A 260 -23.75 6.53 -19.20
C ASP A 260 -22.50 6.97 -18.42
N LEU A 261 -21.41 6.19 -18.49
CA LEU A 261 -20.15 6.50 -17.82
C LEU A 261 -19.45 7.76 -18.35
N ARG A 262 -19.78 8.20 -19.58
CA ARG A 262 -19.28 9.46 -20.16
C ARG A 262 -19.50 10.67 -19.25
N LYS A 263 -20.52 10.65 -18.38
CA LYS A 263 -20.80 11.74 -17.41
C LYS A 263 -19.63 12.05 -16.49
N TYR A 264 -18.70 11.11 -16.29
CA TYR A 264 -17.49 11.29 -15.50
C TYR A 264 -16.34 11.96 -16.26
N GLY A 265 -16.52 12.29 -17.55
CA GLY A 265 -15.50 12.95 -18.37
C GLY A 265 -14.38 12.01 -18.82
N ILE A 266 -14.69 10.74 -19.09
CA ILE A 266 -13.73 9.77 -19.63
C ILE A 266 -13.15 10.32 -20.93
N LYS A 267 -11.82 10.28 -21.08
CA LYS A 267 -11.14 10.79 -22.27
C LYS A 267 -10.73 9.68 -23.22
N ILE A 268 -10.33 8.54 -22.68
CA ILE A 268 -9.87 7.38 -23.44
C ILE A 268 -10.78 6.20 -23.17
N PHE A 269 -11.39 5.67 -24.22
CA PHE A 269 -12.31 4.54 -24.16
C PHE A 269 -11.69 3.33 -24.85
N GLY A 270 -12.02 2.13 -24.43
CA GLY A 270 -11.70 0.91 -25.16
C GLY A 270 -12.30 -0.30 -24.46
N GLY A 271 -11.75 -1.48 -24.71
CA GLY A 271 -12.16 -2.71 -24.04
C GLY A 271 -10.97 -3.58 -23.62
N CYS A 272 -11.18 -4.40 -22.60
CA CYS A 272 -10.21 -5.41 -22.16
C CYS A 272 -10.76 -6.81 -22.48
N CYS A 273 -10.59 -7.80 -21.61
CA CYS A 273 -10.92 -9.19 -21.88
C CYS A 273 -12.38 -9.38 -22.35
N GLY A 274 -12.55 -10.19 -23.39
CA GLY A 274 -13.85 -10.45 -24.02
C GLY A 274 -14.28 -9.43 -25.09
N THR A 275 -13.57 -8.31 -25.25
CA THR A 275 -13.95 -7.27 -26.22
C THR A 275 -13.26 -7.46 -27.58
N ASN A 276 -14.02 -7.89 -28.57
CA ASN A 276 -13.55 -8.06 -29.96
C ASN A 276 -13.82 -6.78 -30.79
N PRO A 277 -13.49 -6.73 -32.11
CA PRO A 277 -13.74 -5.56 -32.96
C PRO A 277 -15.20 -5.08 -33.02
N GLU A 278 -16.18 -5.95 -32.80
CA GLU A 278 -17.61 -5.57 -32.76
C GLU A 278 -17.90 -4.60 -31.61
N PHE A 279 -17.31 -4.83 -30.43
CA PHE A 279 -17.45 -3.95 -29.26
C PHE A 279 -16.87 -2.56 -29.53
N ILE A 280 -15.69 -2.50 -30.15
CA ILE A 280 -15.04 -1.24 -30.49
C ILE A 280 -15.83 -0.47 -31.55
N LYS A 281 -16.45 -1.18 -32.49
CA LYS A 281 -17.33 -0.57 -33.49
C LYS A 281 -18.57 0.05 -32.86
N GLU A 282 -19.30 -0.69 -32.02
CA GLU A 282 -20.48 -0.17 -31.30
C GLU A 282 -20.12 1.00 -30.39
N LEU A 283 -18.97 0.93 -29.69
CA LEU A 283 -18.44 2.02 -28.88
C LEU A 283 -18.13 3.27 -29.74
N SER A 284 -17.48 3.09 -30.89
CA SER A 284 -17.17 4.18 -31.83
C SER A 284 -18.44 4.83 -32.39
N GLU A 285 -19.42 4.03 -32.80
CA GLU A 285 -20.69 4.52 -33.31
C GLU A 285 -21.50 5.25 -32.23
N MET A 286 -21.49 4.75 -30.99
CA MET A 286 -22.09 5.42 -29.85
C MET A 286 -21.44 6.79 -29.60
N LEU A 287 -20.10 6.87 -29.54
CA LEU A 287 -19.39 8.14 -29.31
C LEU A 287 -19.57 9.15 -30.45
N LYS A 288 -19.68 8.69 -31.71
CA LYS A 288 -20.00 9.55 -32.86
C LYS A 288 -21.42 10.11 -32.79
N ARG A 289 -22.38 9.30 -32.35
CA ARG A 289 -23.80 9.70 -32.25
C ARG A 289 -24.05 10.61 -31.07
N GLU A 290 -23.47 10.30 -29.91
CA GLU A 290 -23.81 10.92 -28.63
C GLU A 290 -22.78 11.98 -28.20
N GLY A 291 -21.60 12.04 -28.83
CA GLY A 291 -20.47 12.89 -28.44
C GLY A 291 -19.76 12.41 -27.17
N ASN A 292 -18.93 13.27 -26.58
CA ASN A 292 -18.36 13.04 -25.25
C ASN A 292 -18.25 14.38 -24.50
N PRO A 293 -18.84 14.52 -23.30
CA PRO A 293 -18.72 15.75 -22.53
C PRO A 293 -17.28 15.96 -22.04
N ALA A 294 -16.84 17.21 -22.01
CA ALA A 294 -15.56 17.56 -21.42
C ALA A 294 -15.56 17.24 -19.91
N ALA A 295 -14.44 16.73 -19.41
CA ALA A 295 -14.27 16.51 -17.98
C ALA A 295 -14.31 17.85 -17.22
N PRO A 296 -15.07 17.97 -16.13
CA PRO A 296 -15.03 19.15 -15.30
C PRO A 296 -13.66 19.25 -14.63
N HIS A 297 -13.03 20.42 -14.68
CA HIS A 297 -11.84 20.68 -13.87
C HIS A 297 -12.25 20.78 -12.40
N LYS A 298 -11.58 20.00 -11.54
CA LYS A 298 -11.86 19.94 -10.10
C LYS A 298 -10.70 20.51 -9.29
N TYR A 299 -11.00 21.00 -8.10
CA TYR A 299 -9.98 21.25 -7.08
C TYR A 299 -9.59 19.91 -6.46
N ILE A 300 -8.29 19.58 -6.46
CA ILE A 300 -7.76 18.39 -5.79
C ILE A 300 -7.10 18.88 -4.50
N PRO A 301 -7.54 18.41 -3.32
CA PRO A 301 -6.98 18.88 -2.06
C PRO A 301 -5.53 18.42 -1.87
N GLY A 302 -4.77 19.17 -1.08
CA GLY A 302 -3.46 18.73 -0.61
C GLY A 302 -3.61 17.45 0.20
N ALA A 303 -2.90 16.39 -0.22
CA ALA A 303 -3.01 15.06 0.38
C ALA A 303 -1.71 14.29 0.21
N VAL A 304 -1.47 13.39 1.16
CA VAL A 304 -0.35 12.43 1.17
C VAL A 304 -0.92 11.02 1.37
N CYS A 305 -0.23 10.00 0.87
CA CYS A 305 -0.75 8.64 0.90
C CYS A 305 0.36 7.59 1.06
N SER A 306 0.01 6.50 1.72
CA SER A 306 0.62 5.19 1.49
C SER A 306 -0.14 4.50 0.35
N ALA A 307 0.21 3.26 0.02
CA ALA A 307 -0.57 2.49 -0.95
C ALA A 307 -2.03 2.28 -0.52
N THR A 308 -2.27 2.10 0.79
CA THR A 308 -3.57 1.64 1.31
C THR A 308 -4.40 2.75 1.95
N SER A 309 -3.79 3.87 2.33
CA SER A 309 -4.48 4.98 3.00
C SER A 309 -4.04 6.34 2.46
N THR A 310 -4.98 7.29 2.46
CA THR A 310 -4.76 8.66 2.01
C THR A 310 -5.20 9.62 3.11
N VAL A 311 -4.30 10.53 3.49
CA VAL A 311 -4.55 11.60 4.45
C VAL A 311 -4.73 12.90 3.68
N VAL A 312 -5.95 13.43 3.71
CA VAL A 312 -6.26 14.76 3.18
C VAL A 312 -5.91 15.81 4.23
N VAL A 313 -5.20 16.86 3.82
CA VAL A 313 -4.80 17.98 4.68
C VAL A 313 -5.79 19.13 4.53
N ASP A 314 -7.06 18.86 4.79
CA ASP A 314 -8.19 19.81 4.79
C ASP A 314 -8.60 20.28 6.19
N GLU A 315 -8.13 19.57 7.21
CA GLU A 315 -8.23 19.89 8.64
C GLU A 315 -6.87 19.67 9.32
N PRO A 316 -6.70 20.10 10.60
CA PRO A 316 -5.48 19.81 11.33
C PRO A 316 -5.16 18.31 11.40
N ARG A 317 -3.96 17.89 11.00
CA ARG A 317 -3.46 16.52 11.11
C ARG A 317 -2.22 16.46 12.01
N ILE A 318 -1.99 15.28 12.58
CA ILE A 318 -0.88 15.02 13.49
C ILE A 318 0.22 14.26 12.75
N ILE A 319 1.43 14.82 12.78
CA ILE A 319 2.64 14.15 12.34
C ILE A 319 3.40 13.67 13.58
N GLY A 320 3.60 12.35 13.70
CA GLY A 320 4.31 11.75 14.83
C GLY A 320 5.82 11.97 14.74
N GLU A 321 6.42 12.61 15.74
CA GLU A 321 7.84 13.03 15.77
C GLU A 321 8.84 11.99 16.35
N ARG A 322 8.38 10.79 16.74
CA ARG A 322 9.20 9.91 17.60
C ARG A 322 10.24 9.08 16.85
N ILE A 323 10.08 8.82 15.55
CA ILE A 323 11.08 8.12 14.72
C ILE A 323 12.17 9.13 14.35
N ASN A 324 12.98 9.47 15.35
CA ASN A 324 14.03 10.48 15.25
C ASN A 324 15.08 10.24 16.35
N PRO A 325 16.37 10.04 16.02
CA PRO A 325 17.44 9.75 16.98
C PRO A 325 17.85 10.96 17.85
N THR A 326 17.45 12.18 17.50
CA THR A 326 17.90 13.40 18.16
C THR A 326 17.53 13.41 19.64
N GLY A 327 18.55 13.48 20.50
CA GLY A 327 18.38 13.46 21.96
C GLY A 327 17.90 12.12 22.57
N LYS A 328 17.71 11.05 21.77
CA LYS A 328 17.13 9.78 22.23
C LYS A 328 18.17 8.65 22.23
N LYS A 329 18.77 8.36 23.39
CA LYS A 329 19.83 7.34 23.54
C LYS A 329 19.40 5.96 23.01
N LEU A 330 18.23 5.47 23.41
CA LEU A 330 17.73 4.15 22.98
C LEU A 330 17.52 4.07 21.47
N PHE A 331 16.99 5.13 20.85
CA PHE A 331 16.78 5.16 19.40
C PHE A 331 18.12 5.14 18.65
N LYS A 332 19.12 5.88 19.14
CA LYS A 332 20.48 5.82 18.58
C LYS A 332 21.09 4.42 18.67
N GLU A 333 20.91 3.74 19.81
CA GLU A 333 21.37 2.36 19.98
C GLU A 333 20.64 1.38 19.05
N ALA A 334 19.33 1.58 18.82
CA ALA A 334 18.54 0.79 17.89
C ALA A 334 19.05 0.93 16.45
N LEU A 335 19.29 2.16 15.98
CA LEU A 335 19.87 2.39 14.64
C LEU A 335 21.24 1.72 14.48
N LEU A 336 22.13 1.86 15.47
CA LEU A 336 23.46 1.24 15.42
C LEU A 336 23.43 -0.29 15.40
N ARG A 337 22.37 -0.90 15.95
CA ARG A 337 22.18 -2.36 16.00
C ARG A 337 21.28 -2.90 14.90
N HIS A 338 20.78 -2.04 14.00
CA HIS A 338 19.75 -2.39 13.02
C HIS A 338 18.51 -3.04 13.67
N ASP A 339 18.11 -2.56 14.84
CA ASP A 339 16.93 -3.03 15.56
C ASP A 339 15.66 -2.43 14.96
N MET A 340 15.19 -3.05 13.87
CA MET A 340 13.98 -2.63 13.15
C MET A 340 12.72 -2.82 13.98
N ASP A 341 12.67 -3.84 14.84
CA ASP A 341 11.53 -4.11 15.73
C ASP A 341 11.27 -2.92 16.67
N TYR A 342 12.32 -2.31 17.21
CA TYR A 342 12.18 -1.10 18.02
C TYR A 342 11.60 0.08 17.22
N ILE A 343 12.05 0.28 15.98
CA ILE A 343 11.57 1.37 15.10
C ILE A 343 10.10 1.15 14.75
N LEU A 344 9.73 -0.07 14.37
CA LEU A 344 8.34 -0.48 14.09
C LEU A 344 7.45 -0.30 15.33
N GLY A 345 7.94 -0.66 16.51
CA GLY A 345 7.25 -0.41 17.77
C GLY A 345 6.95 1.08 17.99
N GLN A 346 7.92 1.96 17.73
CA GLN A 346 7.69 3.42 17.80
C GLN A 346 6.67 3.93 16.78
N ALA A 347 6.61 3.33 15.59
CA ALA A 347 5.60 3.67 14.59
C ALA A 347 4.18 3.31 15.08
N LEU A 348 4.00 2.07 15.53
CA LEU A 348 2.71 1.55 16.01
C LEU A 348 2.22 2.30 17.26
N GLU A 349 3.12 2.58 18.21
CA GLU A 349 2.81 3.42 19.37
C GLU A 349 2.30 4.79 18.94
N GLN A 350 2.90 5.42 17.94
CA GLN A 350 2.47 6.76 17.50
C GLN A 350 1.11 6.75 16.81
N ILE A 351 0.86 5.76 15.95
CA ILE A 351 -0.42 5.59 15.26
C ILE A 351 -1.53 5.37 16.29
N SER A 352 -1.31 4.48 17.27
CA SER A 352 -2.28 4.28 18.37
C SER A 352 -2.49 5.53 19.23
N GLY A 353 -1.48 6.40 19.35
CA GLY A 353 -1.60 7.73 19.97
C GLY A 353 -2.44 8.73 19.15
N GLY A 354 -2.64 8.46 17.86
CA GLY A 354 -3.42 9.28 16.94
C GLY A 354 -2.57 10.07 15.93
N ALA A 355 -1.37 9.59 15.57
CA ALA A 355 -0.66 10.12 14.41
C ALA A 355 -1.39 9.76 13.12
N ASP A 356 -1.61 10.77 12.27
CA ASP A 356 -2.15 10.60 10.91
C ASP A 356 -1.00 10.33 9.91
N ILE A 357 0.18 10.89 10.16
CA ILE A 357 1.41 10.79 9.35
C ILE A 357 2.57 10.51 10.30
N LEU A 358 3.61 9.80 9.87
CA LEU A 358 4.83 9.58 10.66
C LEU A 358 6.02 10.33 10.06
N ASP A 359 6.67 11.18 10.87
CA ASP A 359 7.98 11.73 10.54
C ASP A 359 9.06 10.67 10.75
N VAL A 360 9.92 10.49 9.75
CA VAL A 360 10.97 9.46 9.71
C VAL A 360 12.31 10.14 9.47
N ASN A 361 13.06 10.32 10.55
CA ASN A 361 14.45 10.77 10.52
C ASN A 361 15.34 9.66 11.10
N VAL A 362 16.33 9.22 10.33
CA VAL A 362 17.34 8.22 10.75
C VAL A 362 18.76 8.79 10.79
N GLY A 363 18.90 10.12 10.75
CA GLY A 363 20.18 10.80 10.70
C GLY A 363 21.01 10.58 11.96
N LEU A 364 22.09 9.80 11.85
CA LEU A 364 23.00 9.51 12.94
C LEU A 364 24.45 9.49 12.43
N PRO A 365 25.39 10.22 13.04
CA PRO A 365 26.80 10.11 12.67
C PRO A 365 27.32 8.68 12.88
N GLY A 366 27.96 8.12 11.86
CA GLY A 366 28.61 6.80 11.92
C GLY A 366 27.79 5.63 11.36
N ILE A 367 26.61 5.88 10.79
CA ILE A 367 25.86 4.89 9.98
C ILE A 367 25.76 5.34 8.53
N ASP A 368 25.44 4.41 7.63
CA ASP A 368 24.96 4.75 6.30
C ASP A 368 23.50 5.18 6.40
N GLU A 369 23.25 6.50 6.38
CA GLU A 369 21.90 7.05 6.47
C GLU A 369 21.04 6.64 5.27
N ARG A 370 21.63 6.46 4.09
CA ARG A 370 20.90 6.10 2.88
C ARG A 370 20.36 4.67 2.98
N GLU A 371 21.22 3.71 3.32
CA GLU A 371 20.78 2.31 3.50
C GLU A 371 19.77 2.18 4.65
N MET A 372 20.07 2.81 5.80
CA MET A 372 19.17 2.77 6.96
C MET A 372 17.79 3.37 6.65
N MET A 373 17.73 4.45 5.86
CA MET A 373 16.47 5.08 5.46
C MET A 373 15.65 4.16 4.55
N ILE A 374 16.30 3.50 3.57
CA ILE A 374 15.64 2.52 2.68
C ILE A 374 15.04 1.37 3.50
N ASP A 375 15.84 0.77 4.40
CA ASP A 375 15.42 -0.35 5.24
C ASP A 375 14.27 0.04 6.16
N THR A 376 14.37 1.23 6.76
CA THR A 376 13.33 1.77 7.64
C THR A 376 12.03 1.99 6.88
N ILE A 377 12.07 2.61 5.69
CA ILE A 377 10.87 2.84 4.88
C ILE A 377 10.24 1.52 4.43
N LYS A 378 11.04 0.58 3.90
CA LYS A 378 10.53 -0.75 3.51
C LYS A 378 9.85 -1.46 4.68
N SER A 379 10.49 -1.45 5.85
CA SER A 379 9.96 -2.08 7.06
C SER A 379 8.67 -1.42 7.53
N LEU A 380 8.62 -0.09 7.59
CA LEU A 380 7.43 0.66 8.00
C LEU A 380 6.24 0.36 7.07
N GLN A 381 6.44 0.43 5.76
CA GLN A 381 5.37 0.21 4.78
C GLN A 381 4.79 -1.21 4.82
N ALA A 382 5.53 -2.19 5.34
CA ALA A 382 5.04 -3.55 5.53
C ALA A 382 4.05 -3.68 6.70
N VAL A 383 4.11 -2.74 7.65
CA VAL A 383 3.45 -2.86 8.96
C VAL A 383 2.46 -1.73 9.22
N VAL A 384 2.63 -0.55 8.61
CA VAL A 384 1.76 0.61 8.84
C VAL A 384 1.10 1.07 7.55
N ASP A 385 -0.12 1.58 7.69
CA ASP A 385 -0.93 2.12 6.59
C ASP A 385 -0.87 3.65 6.53
N VAL A 386 -0.36 4.34 7.56
CA VAL A 386 -0.23 5.79 7.56
C VAL A 386 0.87 6.27 6.59
N PRO A 387 0.70 7.42 5.92
CA PRO A 387 1.75 8.00 5.08
C PRO A 387 2.98 8.42 5.87
N LEU A 388 4.12 8.53 5.18
CA LEU A 388 5.39 8.96 5.78
C LEU A 388 5.79 10.37 5.35
N GLN A 389 6.37 11.11 6.29
CA GLN A 389 7.18 12.29 6.06
C GLN A 389 8.65 11.87 6.15
N ILE A 390 9.36 11.96 5.03
CA ILE A 390 10.76 11.57 4.89
C ILE A 390 11.61 12.76 5.31
N ASP A 391 12.32 12.64 6.42
CA ASP A 391 13.15 13.70 7.01
C ASP A 391 14.64 13.39 6.86
N SER A 392 15.29 14.15 5.97
CA SER A 392 16.75 14.15 5.80
C SER A 392 17.22 15.47 5.20
N THR A 393 18.44 15.88 5.55
CA THR A 393 19.12 17.04 4.96
C THR A 393 19.99 16.66 3.75
N ILE A 394 20.11 15.36 3.43
CA ILE A 394 20.98 14.84 2.37
C ILE A 394 20.15 14.50 1.12
N PRO A 395 20.33 15.19 -0.02
CA PRO A 395 19.54 14.94 -1.23
C PRO A 395 19.60 13.50 -1.74
N GLU A 396 20.75 12.83 -1.61
CA GLU A 396 20.91 11.43 -2.03
C GLU A 396 20.09 10.45 -1.18
N VAL A 397 19.93 10.73 0.12
CA VAL A 397 19.07 9.95 1.03
C VAL A 397 17.60 10.17 0.65
N LEU A 398 17.20 11.42 0.41
CA LEU A 398 15.86 11.75 -0.05
C LEU A 398 15.52 11.07 -1.38
N GLU A 399 16.41 11.11 -2.37
CA GLU A 399 16.18 10.45 -3.66
C GLU A 399 16.00 8.94 -3.49
N ALA A 400 16.87 8.28 -2.72
CA ALA A 400 16.80 6.84 -2.51
C ALA A 400 15.51 6.43 -1.77
N ALA A 401 15.12 7.19 -0.75
CA ALA A 401 13.88 7.01 0.00
C ALA A 401 12.64 7.22 -0.88
N LEU A 402 12.61 8.31 -1.64
CA LEU A 402 11.52 8.64 -2.56
C LEU A 402 11.35 7.60 -3.65
N ARG A 403 12.44 6.98 -4.12
CA ARG A 403 12.39 5.94 -5.15
C ARG A 403 11.63 4.70 -4.68
N VAL A 404 11.86 4.24 -3.44
CA VAL A 404 11.25 3.02 -2.89
C VAL A 404 9.93 3.23 -2.13
N TYR A 405 9.53 4.48 -1.90
CA TYR A 405 8.28 4.78 -1.19
C TYR A 405 7.03 4.43 -2.02
N ASN A 406 6.09 3.68 -1.47
CA ASN A 406 4.87 3.22 -2.11
C ASN A 406 3.69 4.16 -1.80
N GLY A 407 3.61 5.26 -2.55
CA GLY A 407 2.58 6.31 -2.39
C GLY A 407 3.14 7.71 -2.67
N LYS A 408 2.47 8.71 -2.09
CA LYS A 408 2.88 10.13 -2.10
C LYS A 408 3.33 10.59 -0.70
N PRO A 409 4.64 10.78 -0.45
CA PRO A 409 5.15 11.20 0.87
C PRO A 409 5.22 12.73 1.00
N LEU A 410 5.54 13.20 2.21
CA LEU A 410 6.09 14.55 2.42
C LEU A 410 7.62 14.50 2.47
N VAL A 411 8.28 15.47 1.84
CA VAL A 411 9.73 15.69 1.97
C VAL A 411 9.96 16.78 3.01
N ASN A 412 10.68 16.43 4.08
CA ASN A 412 11.18 17.34 5.10
C ASN A 412 12.72 17.41 4.97
N SER A 413 13.31 18.47 4.39
CA SER A 413 12.67 19.69 3.89
C SER A 413 13.50 20.38 2.81
N VAL A 414 12.93 21.44 2.22
CA VAL A 414 13.63 22.46 1.44
C VAL A 414 13.71 23.75 2.25
N ASN A 415 14.71 24.60 2.01
CA ASN A 415 14.81 25.93 2.62
C ASN A 415 15.03 27.03 1.56
N GLY A 416 15.18 28.28 2.01
CA GLY A 416 15.32 29.46 1.14
C GLY A 416 16.67 29.60 0.43
N GLU A 417 17.65 28.75 0.73
CA GLU A 417 18.97 28.78 0.07
C GLU A 417 18.87 28.28 -1.37
N GLU A 418 19.65 28.88 -2.28
CA GLU A 418 19.64 28.49 -3.69
C GLU A 418 20.09 27.02 -3.89
N GLU A 419 21.03 26.54 -3.08
CA GLU A 419 21.50 25.16 -3.15
C GLU A 419 20.40 24.18 -2.74
N SER A 420 19.70 24.43 -1.63
CA SER A 420 18.57 23.60 -1.19
C SER A 420 17.45 23.58 -2.23
N LEU A 421 17.06 24.74 -2.76
CA LEU A 421 16.02 24.85 -3.79
C LEU A 421 16.39 24.07 -5.07
N ASN A 422 17.64 24.16 -5.50
CA ASN A 422 18.11 23.52 -6.73
C ASN A 422 18.32 22.01 -6.57
N ASN A 423 18.54 21.50 -5.36
CA ASN A 423 18.77 20.08 -5.12
C ASN A 423 17.50 19.33 -4.70
N VAL A 424 16.62 19.94 -3.91
CA VAL A 424 15.44 19.26 -3.33
C VAL A 424 14.21 19.36 -4.23
N LEU A 425 13.89 20.54 -4.79
CA LEU A 425 12.69 20.71 -5.61
C LEU A 425 12.65 19.83 -6.88
N PRO A 426 13.78 19.56 -7.60
CA PRO A 426 13.76 18.59 -8.69
C PRO A 426 13.36 17.19 -8.24
N LEU A 427 13.80 16.74 -7.06
CA LEU A 427 13.45 15.43 -6.51
C LEU A 427 11.95 15.37 -6.17
N VAL A 428 11.44 16.41 -5.50
CA VAL A 428 10.00 16.56 -5.20
C VAL A 428 9.18 16.47 -6.49
N LYS A 429 9.60 17.18 -7.55
CA LYS A 429 8.91 17.16 -8.84
C LYS A 429 9.00 15.81 -9.55
N LYS A 430 10.18 15.16 -9.51
CA LYS A 430 10.44 13.86 -10.15
C LYS A 430 9.56 12.75 -9.56
N TYR A 431 9.46 12.69 -8.23
CA TYR A 431 8.75 11.62 -7.52
C TYR A 431 7.32 12.00 -7.10
N GLY A 432 6.90 13.24 -7.35
CA GLY A 432 5.53 13.69 -7.08
C GLY A 432 5.19 13.85 -5.60
N ALA A 433 6.18 14.14 -4.76
CA ALA A 433 6.00 14.30 -3.32
C ALA A 433 5.41 15.67 -2.94
N GLY A 434 4.82 15.77 -1.75
CA GLY A 434 4.63 17.08 -1.10
C GLY A 434 5.94 17.57 -0.47
N VAL A 435 6.09 18.87 -0.26
CA VAL A 435 7.34 19.44 0.26
C VAL A 435 7.09 20.41 1.41
N ILE A 436 7.90 20.27 2.45
CA ILE A 436 7.98 21.22 3.56
C ILE A 436 9.08 22.23 3.29
N GLY A 437 8.69 23.50 3.17
CA GLY A 437 9.57 24.65 3.05
C GLY A 437 9.84 25.30 4.39
N LEU A 438 11.07 25.24 4.87
CA LEU A 438 11.51 25.96 6.07
C LEU A 438 11.74 27.43 5.75
N ALA A 439 11.12 28.33 6.53
CA ALA A 439 11.27 29.77 6.39
C ALA A 439 12.61 30.31 6.94
N LEU A 440 13.72 29.71 6.51
CA LEU A 440 15.10 30.12 6.78
C LEU A 440 15.92 30.15 5.50
N ASP A 441 17.05 30.85 5.54
CA ASP A 441 18.06 30.84 4.47
C ASP A 441 19.48 30.81 5.07
N LYS A 442 20.48 31.13 4.24
CA LYS A 442 21.90 31.15 4.60
C LYS A 442 22.24 32.04 5.79
N ASP A 443 21.42 33.07 6.05
CA ASP A 443 21.62 34.02 7.15
C ASP A 443 20.92 33.52 8.44
N GLY A 444 20.33 32.31 8.37
CA GLY A 444 19.65 31.63 9.46
C GLY A 444 18.16 31.91 9.48
N ILE A 445 17.57 31.87 10.67
CA ILE A 445 16.13 32.10 10.86
C ILE A 445 15.87 33.60 11.01
N PRO A 446 15.03 34.22 10.15
CA PRO A 446 14.69 35.61 10.32
C PRO A 446 13.94 35.88 11.63
N LYS A 447 14.23 37.04 12.25
CA LYS A 447 13.61 37.42 13.52
C LYS A 447 12.15 37.86 13.38
N LYS A 448 11.79 38.51 12.26
CA LYS A 448 10.45 39.05 12.02
C LYS A 448 9.62 38.13 11.16
N ALA A 449 8.31 38.13 11.39
CA ALA A 449 7.34 37.38 10.62
C ALA A 449 7.35 37.74 9.13
N GLU A 450 7.43 39.03 8.81
CA GLU A 450 7.44 39.54 7.42
C GLU A 450 8.58 38.93 6.59
N ASP A 451 9.77 38.81 7.19
CA ASP A 451 10.95 38.25 6.52
C ASP A 451 10.80 36.73 6.31
N ARG A 452 10.21 36.01 7.27
CA ARG A 452 9.89 34.58 7.12
C ARG A 452 8.87 34.35 6.01
N VAL A 453 7.84 35.19 5.93
CA VAL A 453 6.83 35.16 4.86
C VAL A 453 7.46 35.42 3.49
N ALA A 454 8.45 36.32 3.41
CA ALA A 454 9.17 36.58 2.17
C ALA A 454 9.94 35.33 1.68
N ILE A 455 10.58 34.59 2.59
CA ILE A 455 11.23 33.31 2.26
C ILE A 455 10.20 32.26 1.84
N ALA A 456 9.08 32.13 2.57
CA ALA A 456 8.00 31.21 2.22
C ALA A 456 7.46 31.49 0.80
N LYS A 457 7.26 32.76 0.45
CA LYS A 457 6.86 33.18 -0.89
C LYS A 457 7.91 32.81 -1.95
N LYS A 458 9.20 33.00 -1.64
CA LYS A 458 10.29 32.59 -2.54
C LYS A 458 10.25 31.08 -2.82
N ILE A 459 10.11 30.24 -1.78
CA ILE A 459 10.01 28.78 -1.91
C ILE A 459 8.80 28.41 -2.78
N MET A 460 7.63 29.01 -2.49
CA MET A 460 6.40 28.79 -3.25
C MET A 460 6.58 29.15 -4.73
N ASP A 461 7.07 30.36 -5.03
CA ASP A 461 7.24 30.84 -6.41
C ASP A 461 8.17 29.91 -7.20
N ARG A 462 9.24 29.41 -6.57
CA ARG A 462 10.19 28.47 -7.18
C ARG A 462 9.57 27.09 -7.42
N ALA A 463 8.85 26.53 -6.46
CA ALA A 463 8.20 25.24 -6.59
C ALA A 463 7.10 25.26 -7.67
N VAL A 464 6.26 26.30 -7.67
CA VAL A 464 5.20 26.48 -8.68
C VAL A 464 5.79 26.64 -10.09
N ALA A 465 6.89 27.39 -10.23
CA ALA A 465 7.58 27.54 -11.52
C ALA A 465 8.12 26.21 -12.07
N MET A 466 8.41 25.22 -11.21
CA MET A 466 8.81 23.86 -11.60
C MET A 466 7.62 22.92 -11.82
N GLY A 467 6.39 23.43 -11.68
CA GLY A 467 5.16 22.66 -11.85
C GLY A 467 4.83 21.76 -10.65
N ILE A 468 5.30 22.11 -9.45
CA ILE A 468 4.80 21.53 -8.19
C ILE A 468 3.50 22.27 -7.83
N PRO A 469 2.38 21.56 -7.62
CA PRO A 469 1.11 22.20 -7.25
C PRO A 469 1.22 22.98 -5.95
N LYS A 470 0.47 24.08 -5.84
CA LYS A 470 0.46 24.92 -4.64
C LYS A 470 -0.04 24.14 -3.42
N GLU A 471 -0.96 23.21 -3.65
CA GLU A 471 -1.56 22.32 -2.66
C GLU A 471 -0.56 21.32 -2.05
N ASP A 472 0.60 21.13 -2.70
CA ASP A 472 1.68 20.24 -2.27
C ASP A 472 2.82 20.97 -1.57
N ILE A 473 2.68 22.29 -1.34
CA ILE A 473 3.68 23.14 -0.68
C ILE A 473 3.19 23.48 0.73
N TYR A 474 3.93 23.01 1.72
CA TYR A 474 3.67 23.21 3.13
C TYR A 474 4.79 24.08 3.71
N ILE A 475 4.47 25.08 4.53
CA ILE A 475 5.49 25.99 5.06
C ILE A 475 5.65 25.81 6.57
N ASP A 476 6.88 25.58 7.01
CA ASP A 476 7.29 25.68 8.40
C ASP A 476 7.81 27.09 8.70
N CYS A 477 7.08 27.83 9.53
CA CYS A 477 7.45 29.17 9.96
C CYS A 477 8.49 29.18 11.10
N LEU A 478 8.99 28.01 11.49
CA LEU A 478 10.03 27.72 12.46
C LEU A 478 9.67 28.13 13.89
N THR A 479 9.42 27.12 14.73
CA THR A 479 9.23 27.32 16.17
C THR A 479 10.55 27.61 16.86
N LEU A 480 10.63 28.77 17.50
CA LEU A 480 11.78 29.16 18.32
C LEU A 480 11.57 28.78 19.78
N THR A 481 12.67 28.46 20.46
CA THR A 481 12.64 28.05 21.87
C THR A 481 12.40 29.25 22.78
N ALA A 482 11.28 29.24 23.52
CA ALA A 482 10.85 30.37 24.34
C ALA A 482 11.85 30.74 25.46
N SER A 483 12.65 29.80 25.95
CA SER A 483 13.66 30.09 26.98
C SER A 483 14.86 30.89 26.47
N ALA A 484 15.11 30.88 25.16
CA ALA A 484 16.28 31.52 24.54
C ALA A 484 15.88 32.70 23.65
N GLU A 485 14.77 32.58 22.93
CA GLU A 485 14.35 33.51 21.87
C GLU A 485 12.89 33.93 22.05
N GLN A 486 12.54 34.34 23.28
CA GLN A 486 11.15 34.61 23.68
C GLN A 486 10.42 35.62 22.77
N GLU A 487 11.12 36.64 22.27
CA GLU A 487 10.54 37.64 21.36
C GLU A 487 10.07 37.03 20.04
N GLY A 488 10.67 35.92 19.59
CA GLY A 488 10.36 35.27 18.32
C GLY A 488 9.19 34.27 18.37
N VAL A 489 8.63 34.01 19.57
CA VAL A 489 7.50 33.07 19.73
C VAL A 489 6.25 33.59 19.01
N MET A 490 5.89 34.86 19.23
CA MET A 490 4.73 35.46 18.57
C MET A 490 4.98 35.71 17.09
N GLU A 491 6.21 35.99 16.69
CA GLU A 491 6.59 36.14 15.28
C GLU A 491 6.35 34.85 14.48
N THR A 492 6.53 33.68 15.12
CA THR A 492 6.20 32.38 14.51
C THR A 492 4.69 32.28 14.20
N LEU A 493 3.84 32.68 15.14
CA LEU A 493 2.38 32.64 14.98
C LEU A 493 1.88 33.68 13.97
N ASN A 494 2.46 34.89 13.99
CA ASN A 494 2.16 35.94 13.03
C ASN A 494 2.52 35.50 11.60
N ALA A 495 3.71 34.92 11.40
CA ALA A 495 4.13 34.39 10.11
C ALA A 495 3.18 33.28 9.63
N LEU A 496 2.84 32.35 10.51
CA LEU A 496 1.92 31.25 10.21
C LEU A 496 0.54 31.78 9.76
N HIS A 497 -0.01 32.78 10.45
CA HIS A 497 -1.25 33.43 10.07
C HIS A 497 -1.18 34.07 8.68
N THR A 498 -0.09 34.81 8.40
CA THR A 498 0.10 35.46 7.10
C THR A 498 0.28 34.44 5.98
N VAL A 499 1.07 33.38 6.18
CA VAL A 499 1.26 32.31 5.18
C VAL A 499 -0.08 31.64 4.86
N LYS A 500 -0.89 31.35 5.88
CA LYS A 500 -2.20 30.73 5.70
C LYS A 500 -3.18 31.62 4.93
N ASN A 501 -3.32 32.88 5.34
CA ASN A 501 -4.41 33.74 4.89
C ASN A 501 -4.04 34.61 3.68
N GLU A 502 -2.78 35.04 3.55
CA GLU A 502 -2.34 35.88 2.44
C GLU A 502 -1.68 35.07 1.32
N LEU A 503 -0.76 34.15 1.66
CA LEU A 503 -0.17 33.27 0.66
C LEU A 503 -1.09 32.12 0.28
N GLY A 504 -2.08 31.76 1.10
CA GLY A 504 -3.02 30.67 0.83
C GLY A 504 -2.34 29.31 0.78
N LEU A 505 -1.29 29.10 1.57
CA LEU A 505 -0.53 27.85 1.66
C LEU A 505 -0.96 27.05 2.88
N LYS A 506 -0.63 25.75 2.87
CA LYS A 506 -0.74 24.91 4.05
C LYS A 506 0.46 25.16 4.97
N THR A 507 0.26 25.03 6.27
CA THR A 507 1.31 25.29 7.26
C THR A 507 1.61 24.04 8.08
N VAL A 508 2.88 23.88 8.41
CA VAL A 508 3.40 22.79 9.25
C VAL A 508 4.25 23.40 10.35
N LEU A 509 4.35 22.74 11.50
CA LEU A 509 5.17 23.25 12.59
C LEU A 509 5.70 22.15 13.50
N GLY A 510 7.01 22.18 13.74
CA GLY A 510 7.69 21.49 14.85
C GLY A 510 7.33 22.08 16.22
N VAL A 511 6.15 21.75 16.73
CA VAL A 511 5.57 22.39 17.94
C VAL A 511 6.42 22.12 19.18
N SER A 512 7.02 20.93 19.30
CA SER A 512 7.77 20.51 20.50
C SER A 512 9.02 21.35 20.80
N ASN A 513 9.51 22.13 19.83
CA ASN A 513 10.70 22.97 19.95
C ASN A 513 10.51 24.19 20.87
N ILE A 514 9.26 24.63 21.08
CA ILE A 514 8.92 25.82 21.86
C ILE A 514 9.40 25.75 23.30
N SER A 515 9.43 24.54 23.87
CA SER A 515 9.63 24.31 25.31
C SER A 515 11.01 23.76 25.67
N PHE A 516 11.96 23.68 24.74
CA PHE A 516 13.32 23.24 25.09
C PHE A 516 13.89 24.11 26.23
N GLY A 517 14.53 23.46 27.20
CA GLY A 517 15.08 24.15 28.38
C GLY A 517 14.08 24.59 29.45
N LEU A 518 12.76 24.42 29.25
CA LEU A 518 11.73 24.82 30.21
C LEU A 518 11.19 23.63 31.04
N PRO A 519 10.79 23.87 32.31
CA PRO A 519 10.03 22.90 33.09
C PRO A 519 8.60 22.76 32.55
N ASN A 520 7.96 21.62 32.82
CA ASN A 520 6.58 21.34 32.40
C ASN A 520 6.33 21.61 30.90
N ARG A 521 7.19 21.01 30.06
CA ARG A 521 7.15 21.16 28.59
C ARG A 521 5.78 20.87 27.98
N VAL A 522 5.06 19.88 28.52
CA VAL A 522 3.72 19.50 28.03
C VAL A 522 2.75 20.66 28.12
N LEU A 523 2.77 21.43 29.22
CA LEU A 523 1.91 22.60 29.40
C LEU A 523 2.19 23.66 28.33
N VAL A 524 3.46 24.01 28.14
CA VAL A 524 3.86 25.03 27.16
C VAL A 524 3.53 24.57 25.75
N ASN A 525 3.85 23.31 25.41
CA ASN A 525 3.62 22.75 24.07
C ASN A 525 2.13 22.76 23.70
N HIS A 526 1.23 22.29 24.57
CA HIS A 526 -0.19 22.20 24.19
C HIS A 526 -0.86 23.58 24.15
N ILE A 527 -0.45 24.53 24.99
CA ILE A 527 -0.96 25.92 24.90
C ILE A 527 -0.48 26.54 23.59
N PHE A 528 0.81 26.43 23.27
CA PHE A 528 1.34 26.94 22.01
C PHE A 528 0.69 26.27 20.79
N LEU A 529 0.43 24.95 20.85
CA LEU A 529 -0.29 24.21 19.81
C LEU A 529 -1.68 24.80 19.56
N THR A 530 -2.48 25.08 20.61
CA THR A 530 -3.82 25.67 20.43
C THR A 530 -3.77 27.08 19.84
N MET A 531 -2.75 27.87 20.21
CA MET A 531 -2.49 29.16 19.57
C MET A 531 -2.14 28.99 18.08
N ALA A 532 -1.26 28.04 17.74
CA ALA A 532 -0.86 27.76 16.36
C ALA A 532 -2.04 27.27 15.50
N LEU A 533 -2.87 26.35 16.02
CA LEU A 533 -4.09 25.90 15.36
C LEU A 533 -5.05 27.06 15.05
N THR A 534 -5.23 27.98 16.00
CA THR A 534 -6.07 29.18 15.81
C THR A 534 -5.49 30.13 14.76
N ASN A 535 -4.16 30.17 14.62
CA ASN A 535 -3.50 30.99 13.60
C ASN A 535 -3.40 30.30 12.23
N GLY A 536 -3.83 29.05 12.09
CA GLY A 536 -3.94 28.38 10.79
C GLY A 536 -3.06 27.14 10.59
N LEU A 537 -2.58 26.51 11.67
CA LEU A 537 -1.73 25.32 11.62
C LEU A 537 -2.48 24.13 11.01
N ASP A 538 -1.99 23.57 9.90
CA ASP A 538 -2.58 22.39 9.26
C ASP A 538 -1.90 21.08 9.70
N LEU A 539 -0.57 21.08 9.85
CA LEU A 539 0.20 19.88 10.19
C LEU A 539 1.03 20.10 11.46
N ALA A 540 0.66 19.46 12.55
CA ALA A 540 1.39 19.56 13.80
C ALA A 540 2.39 18.39 13.94
N ILE A 541 3.69 18.68 13.90
CA ILE A 541 4.73 17.71 14.25
C ILE A 541 4.85 17.70 15.79
N ILE A 542 4.34 16.63 16.40
CA ILE A 542 4.19 16.47 17.85
C ILE A 542 4.42 15.02 18.28
N ASN A 543 4.60 14.79 19.57
CA ASN A 543 4.53 13.45 20.15
C ASN A 543 3.06 13.06 20.41
N PRO A 544 2.48 12.13 19.64
CA PRO A 544 1.07 11.73 19.77
C PRO A 544 0.79 10.89 21.02
N ASN A 545 1.83 10.35 21.68
CA ASN A 545 1.67 9.57 22.90
C ASN A 545 1.46 10.44 24.15
N ILE A 546 1.39 11.76 24.00
CA ILE A 546 1.04 12.70 25.06
C ILE A 546 -0.44 13.07 24.88
N PRO A 547 -1.36 12.57 25.75
CA PRO A 547 -2.80 12.77 25.57
C PRO A 547 -3.22 14.24 25.52
N GLU A 548 -2.53 15.12 26.23
CA GLU A 548 -2.79 16.56 26.22
C GLU A 548 -2.55 17.19 24.83
N MET A 549 -1.57 16.67 24.09
CA MET A 549 -1.23 17.17 22.75
C MET A 549 -2.29 16.74 21.73
N THR A 550 -2.65 15.46 21.70
CA THR A 550 -3.68 14.96 20.76
C THR A 550 -5.07 15.42 21.17
N GLY A 551 -5.31 15.60 22.47
CA GLY A 551 -6.51 16.24 23.00
C GLY A 551 -6.66 17.69 22.59
N ALA A 552 -5.58 18.48 22.55
CA ALA A 552 -5.64 19.84 22.04
C ALA A 552 -6.10 19.90 20.57
N VAL A 553 -5.61 18.99 19.71
CA VAL A 553 -6.04 18.92 18.30
C VAL A 553 -7.51 18.51 18.20
N ARG A 554 -7.94 17.44 18.89
CA ARG A 554 -9.35 16.99 18.85
C ARG A 554 -10.32 18.03 19.42
N ALA A 555 -9.95 18.67 20.53
CA ALA A 555 -10.74 19.74 21.12
C ALA A 555 -10.83 20.97 20.20
N TYR A 556 -9.74 21.33 19.52
CA TYR A 556 -9.77 22.37 18.50
C TYR A 556 -10.72 22.00 17.35
N LYS A 557 -10.63 20.78 16.80
CA LYS A 557 -11.55 20.32 15.74
C LYS A 557 -13.01 20.40 16.17
N LEU A 558 -13.32 20.01 17.40
CA LEU A 558 -14.65 20.16 17.99
C LEU A 558 -15.10 21.62 18.04
N LEU A 559 -14.29 22.50 18.64
CA LEU A 559 -14.64 23.91 18.86
C LEU A 559 -14.69 24.71 17.55
N ALA A 560 -13.86 24.36 16.57
CA ALA A 560 -13.83 24.96 15.25
C ALA A 560 -14.93 24.43 14.31
N ASN A 561 -15.84 23.56 14.80
CA ASN A 561 -16.92 22.95 14.03
C ASN A 561 -16.41 22.10 12.84
N ILE A 562 -15.23 21.49 12.99
CA ILE A 562 -14.66 20.52 12.06
C ILE A 562 -15.17 19.12 12.40
N ASP A 563 -15.09 18.73 13.69
CA ASP A 563 -15.70 17.48 14.20
C ASP A 563 -17.21 17.64 14.37
N LYS A 564 -17.93 17.52 13.24
CA LYS A 564 -19.39 17.69 13.19
C LYS A 564 -20.08 16.62 14.05
N ASN A 565 -21.02 17.06 14.88
CA ASN A 565 -21.72 16.21 15.86
C ASN A 565 -20.80 15.60 16.92
N SER A 566 -19.56 16.10 17.07
CA SER A 566 -18.61 15.67 18.10
C SER A 566 -18.26 14.17 18.05
N VAL A 567 -18.27 13.57 16.86
CA VAL A 567 -18.11 12.11 16.69
C VAL A 567 -16.73 11.66 17.13
N ASP A 568 -15.67 12.30 16.64
CA ASP A 568 -14.30 11.93 17.00
C ASP A 568 -14.02 12.24 18.47
N TYR A 569 -14.50 13.39 18.97
CA TYR A 569 -14.32 13.76 20.36
C TYR A 569 -15.00 12.77 21.32
N ILE A 570 -16.26 12.41 21.08
CA ILE A 570 -17.00 11.44 21.92
C ILE A 570 -16.36 10.05 21.81
N LYS A 571 -15.91 9.63 20.62
CA LYS A 571 -15.22 8.35 20.43
C LYS A 571 -13.98 8.22 21.33
N ASN A 572 -13.22 9.29 21.48
CA ASN A 572 -11.95 9.26 22.24
C ASN A 572 -12.13 9.58 23.74
N TYR A 573 -13.15 10.37 24.13
CA TYR A 573 -13.30 10.87 25.50
C TYR A 573 -14.61 10.47 26.20
N GLY A 574 -15.59 9.90 25.50
CA GLY A 574 -16.91 9.58 26.05
C GLY A 574 -16.92 8.57 27.19
N ALA A 575 -15.88 7.72 27.28
CA ALA A 575 -15.69 6.74 28.34
C ALA A 575 -14.69 7.20 29.42
N MET A 576 -14.08 8.39 29.29
CA MET A 576 -13.18 8.89 30.33
C MET A 576 -13.99 9.30 31.57
N PRO A 577 -13.55 8.91 32.79
CA PRO A 577 -14.22 9.32 34.01
C PRO A 577 -14.28 10.85 34.09
N ASN A 578 -15.47 11.39 34.40
CA ASN A 578 -15.68 12.83 34.55
C ASN A 578 -14.65 13.40 35.54
N VAL A 579 -13.73 14.21 35.04
CA VAL A 579 -12.75 14.96 35.86
C VAL A 579 -13.46 16.19 36.44
N SER A 580 -14.56 15.98 37.17
CA SER A 580 -15.20 17.02 37.98
C SER A 580 -14.66 16.95 39.41
N LYS A 581 -13.33 17.16 39.53
CA LYS A 581 -12.61 17.70 40.69
C LYS A 581 -11.12 17.69 40.37
N ILE A 582 -10.56 18.89 40.22
CA ILE A 582 -9.11 19.10 40.21
C ILE A 582 -8.65 18.91 41.65
N ASP A 583 -8.25 17.69 41.99
CA ASP A 583 -7.18 17.46 42.95
C ASP A 583 -5.94 17.02 42.14
N PRO A 584 -4.72 17.43 42.53
CA PRO A 584 -3.51 17.04 41.82
C PRO A 584 -3.29 15.53 42.01
N VAL A 585 -3.72 14.73 41.04
CA VAL A 585 -3.52 13.28 41.05
C VAL A 585 -2.04 12.99 40.81
N LYS A 586 -1.35 12.60 41.88
CA LYS A 586 -0.15 11.76 41.80
C LYS A 586 -0.48 10.56 40.91
N LYS A 587 0.41 10.22 39.97
CA LYS A 587 0.44 8.89 39.35
C LYS A 587 0.57 7.85 40.47
N GLU A 588 -0.55 7.30 40.93
CA GLU A 588 -0.54 6.04 41.64
C GLU A 588 -0.31 4.94 40.59
N LYS A 589 0.81 4.23 40.72
CA LYS A 589 0.91 2.88 40.17
C LYS A 589 -0.27 2.10 40.74
N LYS A 590 -1.06 1.41 39.91
CA LYS A 590 -2.00 0.40 40.43
C LYS A 590 -1.18 -0.56 41.31
N ASP A 591 -1.51 -0.64 42.59
CA ASP A 591 -0.86 -1.51 43.57
C ASP A 591 -1.16 -2.99 43.25
N GLY A 592 -0.51 -3.57 42.25
CA GLY A 592 -0.38 -5.03 42.01
C GLY A 592 -1.68 -5.86 42.01
N ASN A 593 -2.85 -5.23 41.86
CA ASN A 593 -4.16 -5.86 41.99
C ASN A 593 -4.86 -5.88 40.63
N TYR A 594 -4.22 -6.54 39.66
CA TYR A 594 -4.74 -6.72 38.31
C TYR A 594 -5.78 -7.85 38.26
N THR A 595 -6.73 -7.74 37.32
CA THR A 595 -7.77 -8.75 37.03
C THR A 595 -7.57 -9.38 35.65
N GLY A 596 -8.31 -10.46 35.35
CA GLY A 596 -8.34 -11.05 34.02
C GLY A 596 -8.75 -10.03 32.93
N ASP A 597 -9.63 -9.09 33.26
CA ASP A 597 -10.04 -8.02 32.34
C ASP A 597 -8.88 -7.08 31.97
N ASP A 598 -7.95 -6.82 32.90
CA ASP A 598 -6.75 -6.01 32.62
C ASP A 598 -5.84 -6.73 31.60
N LEU A 599 -5.68 -8.05 31.71
CA LEU A 599 -4.90 -8.85 30.75
C LEU A 599 -5.61 -8.94 29.39
N PHE A 600 -6.94 -9.10 29.40
CA PHE A 600 -7.76 -9.07 28.19
C PHE A 600 -7.59 -7.73 27.45
N TYR A 601 -7.65 -6.62 28.19
CA TYR A 601 -7.42 -5.29 27.65
C TYR A 601 -6.00 -5.11 27.11
N ALA A 602 -4.98 -5.61 27.82
CA ALA A 602 -3.61 -5.57 27.33
C ALA A 602 -3.43 -6.33 26.01
N VAL A 603 -4.08 -7.49 25.85
CA VAL A 603 -4.11 -8.24 24.58
C VAL A 603 -4.83 -7.46 23.49
N GLU A 604 -5.98 -6.85 23.80
CA GLU A 604 -6.74 -6.03 22.84
C GLU A 604 -5.97 -4.79 22.36
N LYS A 605 -5.14 -4.20 23.23
CA LYS A 605 -4.36 -3.00 22.94
C LYS A 605 -2.92 -3.26 22.50
N GLY A 606 -2.49 -4.52 22.42
CA GLY A 606 -1.14 -4.86 22.00
C GLY A 606 -0.05 -4.45 23.02
N LEU A 607 -0.39 -4.32 24.30
CA LEU A 607 0.52 -3.84 25.36
C LEU A 607 1.41 -4.97 25.90
N LYS A 608 2.47 -5.31 25.15
CA LYS A 608 3.32 -6.49 25.41
C LYS A 608 3.94 -6.53 26.82
N ASN A 609 4.55 -5.44 27.26
CA ASN A 609 5.22 -5.39 28.57
C ASN A 609 4.21 -5.42 29.72
N GLU A 610 3.12 -4.66 29.60
CA GLU A 610 2.05 -4.64 30.60
C GLU A 610 1.36 -6.00 30.70
N GLY A 611 1.11 -6.67 29.56
CA GLY A 611 0.55 -8.02 29.54
C GLY A 611 1.42 -9.03 30.29
N ALA A 612 2.75 -8.95 30.17
CA ALA A 612 3.67 -9.79 30.94
C ALA A 612 3.60 -9.49 32.46
N GLU A 613 3.63 -8.22 32.86
CA GLU A 613 3.53 -7.80 34.27
C GLU A 613 2.18 -8.20 34.90
N ILE A 614 1.08 -8.01 34.16
CA ILE A 614 -0.26 -8.40 34.58
C ILE A 614 -0.33 -9.91 34.75
N THR A 615 0.22 -10.67 33.80
CA THR A 615 0.25 -12.14 33.87
C THR A 615 1.02 -12.63 35.10
N GLU A 616 2.17 -12.02 35.42
CA GLU A 616 2.94 -12.35 36.62
C GLU A 616 2.17 -12.05 37.92
N ALA A 617 1.38 -10.97 37.93
CA ALA A 617 0.52 -10.63 39.06
C ALA A 617 -0.68 -11.59 39.19
N LEU A 618 -1.28 -12.01 38.08
CA LEU A 618 -2.41 -12.95 38.05
C LEU A 618 -2.01 -14.35 38.49
N LEU A 619 -0.82 -14.82 38.12
CA LEU A 619 -0.29 -16.13 38.54
C LEU A 619 -0.14 -16.28 40.06
N LYS A 620 -0.13 -15.17 40.82
CA LYS A 620 -0.13 -15.21 42.30
C LYS A 620 -1.50 -15.55 42.89
N LYS A 621 -2.58 -15.48 42.10
CA LYS A 621 -3.98 -15.55 42.55
C LYS A 621 -4.84 -16.53 41.75
N MET A 622 -4.46 -16.83 40.51
CA MET A 622 -5.19 -17.69 39.58
C MET A 622 -4.29 -18.81 39.08
N ASP A 623 -4.89 -19.96 38.75
CA ASP A 623 -4.17 -21.06 38.13
C ASP A 623 -3.71 -20.70 36.72
N SER A 624 -2.54 -21.19 36.32
CA SER A 624 -1.95 -20.94 34.99
C SER A 624 -2.89 -21.32 33.84
N MET A 625 -3.59 -22.45 33.92
CA MET A 625 -4.52 -22.89 32.89
C MET A 625 -5.82 -22.10 32.92
N GLU A 626 -6.19 -21.56 34.08
CA GLU A 626 -7.36 -20.68 34.21
C GLU A 626 -7.12 -19.34 33.49
N ILE A 627 -5.93 -18.76 33.63
CA ILE A 627 -5.53 -17.54 32.89
C ILE A 627 -5.53 -17.80 31.38
N VAL A 628 -5.01 -18.95 30.94
CA VAL A 628 -5.00 -19.32 29.51
C VAL A 628 -6.43 -19.47 28.97
N ASN A 629 -7.25 -20.30 29.62
CA ASN A 629 -8.55 -20.70 29.09
C ASN A 629 -9.63 -19.62 29.26
N GLN A 630 -9.60 -18.85 30.34
CA GLN A 630 -10.65 -17.86 30.63
C GLN A 630 -10.29 -16.44 30.18
N VAL A 631 -9.02 -16.14 29.90
CA VAL A 631 -8.57 -14.77 29.58
C VAL A 631 -7.87 -14.70 28.23
N LEU A 632 -6.77 -15.43 28.04
CA LEU A 632 -5.95 -15.32 26.82
C LEU A 632 -6.69 -15.87 25.58
N ILE A 633 -7.27 -17.07 25.67
CA ILE A 633 -8.00 -17.68 24.54
C ILE A 633 -9.21 -16.80 24.12
N PRO A 634 -10.11 -16.37 25.03
CA PRO A 634 -11.21 -15.49 24.65
C PRO A 634 -10.77 -14.15 24.05
N ALA A 635 -9.66 -13.57 24.53
CA ALA A 635 -9.10 -12.34 23.96
C ALA A 635 -8.65 -12.56 22.51
N LEU A 636 -7.91 -13.65 22.24
CA LEU A 636 -7.47 -14.01 20.90
C LEU A 636 -8.65 -14.34 19.96
N ASP A 637 -9.68 -15.05 20.45
CA ASP A 637 -10.89 -15.36 19.68
C ASP A 637 -11.62 -14.09 19.23
N LYS A 638 -11.70 -13.08 20.10
CA LYS A 638 -12.31 -11.78 19.78
C LYS A 638 -11.51 -11.03 18.72
N ILE A 639 -10.19 -10.95 18.88
CA ILE A 639 -9.30 -10.29 17.90
C ILE A 639 -9.37 -10.97 16.54
N GLY A 640 -9.39 -12.31 16.51
CA GLY A 640 -9.59 -13.07 15.28
C GLY A 640 -10.94 -12.77 14.60
N ALA A 641 -12.02 -12.69 15.38
CA ALA A 641 -13.35 -12.36 14.86
C ALA A 641 -13.46 -10.91 14.33
N GLU A 642 -12.72 -9.96 14.91
CA GLU A 642 -12.67 -8.58 14.43
C GLU A 642 -11.77 -8.43 13.18
N PHE A 643 -10.74 -9.26 13.04
CA PHE A 643 -9.95 -9.38 11.81
C PHE A 643 -10.77 -9.94 10.65
N GLU A 644 -11.54 -11.02 10.85
CA GLU A 644 -12.43 -11.60 9.83
C GLU A 644 -13.49 -10.60 9.31
N LYS A 645 -13.95 -9.70 10.17
CA LYS A 645 -14.91 -8.64 9.81
C LYS A 645 -14.27 -7.45 9.08
N GLY A 646 -12.95 -7.45 8.87
CA GLY A 646 -12.21 -6.33 8.32
C GLY A 646 -12.16 -5.10 9.24
N THR A 647 -12.46 -5.28 10.54
CA THR A 647 -12.44 -4.19 11.53
C THR A 647 -11.10 -4.03 12.24
N LEU A 648 -10.29 -5.10 12.30
CA LEU A 648 -8.88 -5.07 12.65
C LEU A 648 -8.03 -5.48 11.45
N PHE A 649 -6.83 -4.93 11.36
CA PHE A 649 -5.86 -5.25 10.29
C PHE A 649 -4.68 -6.07 10.84
N LEU A 650 -3.91 -6.68 9.94
CA LEU A 650 -2.79 -7.58 10.26
C LEU A 650 -1.83 -7.08 11.37
N PRO A 651 -1.46 -5.78 11.45
CA PRO A 651 -0.56 -5.29 12.49
C PRO A 651 -1.14 -5.44 13.91
N GLN A 652 -2.44 -5.16 14.07
CA GLN A 652 -3.12 -5.29 15.36
C GLN A 652 -3.21 -6.75 15.80
N LEU A 653 -3.43 -7.66 14.85
CA LEU A 653 -3.41 -9.10 15.10
C LEU A 653 -2.02 -9.56 15.59
N ILE A 654 -0.95 -9.09 14.94
CA ILE A 654 0.44 -9.40 15.33
C ILE A 654 0.78 -8.83 16.71
N MET A 655 0.38 -7.59 17.00
CA MET A 655 0.61 -6.97 18.30
C MET A 655 -0.09 -7.75 19.42
N SER A 656 -1.38 -8.08 19.26
CA SER A 656 -2.15 -8.89 20.22
C SER A 656 -1.53 -10.28 20.41
N ALA A 657 -1.09 -10.92 19.33
CA ALA A 657 -0.37 -12.20 19.40
C ALA A 657 0.96 -12.06 20.18
N GLY A 658 1.68 -10.94 19.99
CA GLY A 658 2.91 -10.64 20.73
C GLY A 658 2.70 -10.47 22.24
N VAL A 659 1.56 -9.91 22.66
CA VAL A 659 1.17 -9.85 24.09
C VAL A 659 0.87 -11.25 24.62
N ALA A 660 0.10 -12.04 23.87
CA ALA A 660 -0.23 -13.41 24.26
C ALA A 660 1.04 -14.27 24.39
N GLN A 661 1.99 -14.15 23.45
CA GLN A 661 3.29 -14.83 23.53
C GLN A 661 4.07 -14.43 24.80
N ALA A 662 4.13 -13.14 25.12
CA ALA A 662 4.80 -12.66 26.33
C ALA A 662 4.12 -13.20 27.60
N ALA A 663 2.78 -13.22 27.64
CA ALA A 663 2.01 -13.82 28.73
C ALA A 663 2.29 -15.34 28.84
N PHE A 664 2.27 -16.08 27.74
CA PHE A 664 2.60 -17.50 27.71
C PHE A 664 4.03 -17.81 28.15
N GLU A 665 4.99 -16.93 27.85
CA GLU A 665 6.37 -17.08 28.31
C GLU A 665 6.47 -16.93 29.83
N VAL A 666 5.77 -15.94 30.41
CA VAL A 666 5.67 -15.76 31.87
C VAL A 666 5.02 -16.98 32.53
N ILE A 667 3.92 -17.48 31.96
CA ILE A 667 3.22 -18.68 32.43
C ILE A 667 4.14 -19.91 32.35
N ARG A 668 4.84 -20.12 31.24
CA ARG A 668 5.82 -21.22 31.08
C ARG A 668 6.92 -21.15 32.15
N LYS A 669 7.51 -19.98 32.37
CA LYS A 669 8.55 -19.79 33.40
C LYS A 669 8.02 -20.14 34.80
N HIS A 670 6.81 -19.71 35.13
CA HIS A 670 6.17 -20.03 36.41
C HIS A 670 5.89 -21.53 36.56
N MET A 671 5.39 -22.17 35.51
CA MET A 671 5.06 -23.60 35.48
C MET A 671 6.29 -24.52 35.57
N VAL A 672 7.40 -24.15 34.92
CA VAL A 672 8.69 -24.86 35.02
C VAL A 672 9.27 -24.74 36.44
N MET A 673 9.06 -23.62 37.13
CA MET A 673 9.45 -23.46 38.54
C MET A 673 8.52 -24.21 39.51
N SER A 674 7.37 -24.71 39.02
CA SER A 674 6.33 -25.36 39.83
C SER A 674 6.22 -26.89 39.59
N ASP A 675 7.18 -27.50 38.87
CA ASP A 675 7.17 -28.92 38.43
C ASP A 675 5.90 -29.35 37.64
N ASN A 676 5.14 -28.39 37.11
CA ASN A 676 3.95 -28.62 36.30
C ASN A 676 4.20 -28.16 34.86
N ALA A 677 5.08 -28.85 34.12
CA ALA A 677 5.27 -28.55 32.70
C ALA A 677 3.97 -28.80 31.90
N PRO A 678 3.59 -27.92 30.96
CA PRO A 678 2.41 -28.15 30.14
C PRO A 678 2.61 -29.41 29.30
N VAL A 679 1.64 -30.32 29.38
CA VAL A 679 1.51 -31.41 28.41
C VAL A 679 1.01 -30.76 27.12
N SER A 680 1.82 -30.80 26.06
CA SER A 680 1.41 -30.35 24.73
C SER A 680 0.05 -30.98 24.38
N LYS A 681 -0.87 -30.18 23.82
CA LYS A 681 -2.17 -30.70 23.34
C LYS A 681 -2.03 -31.64 22.14
N GLY A 682 -0.82 -31.78 21.61
CA GLY A 682 -0.48 -32.68 20.52
C GLY A 682 0.52 -32.04 19.56
N LYS A 683 1.21 -32.87 18.79
CA LYS A 683 2.12 -32.43 17.73
C LYS A 683 1.37 -32.28 16.42
N ILE A 684 1.65 -31.20 15.70
CA ILE A 684 1.07 -30.92 14.38
C ILE A 684 2.21 -30.61 13.42
N VAL A 685 2.24 -31.26 12.26
CA VAL A 685 3.15 -30.92 11.16
C VAL A 685 2.44 -29.93 10.25
N ILE A 686 3.13 -28.87 9.85
CA ILE A 686 2.63 -27.93 8.83
C ILE A 686 3.68 -27.71 7.75
N ALA A 687 3.22 -27.61 6.50
CA ALA A 687 4.08 -27.39 5.34
C ALA A 687 3.34 -26.66 4.23
N THR A 688 4.06 -25.84 3.46
CA THR A 688 3.61 -25.50 2.11
C THR A 688 4.08 -26.59 1.16
N VAL A 689 3.19 -27.06 0.30
CA VAL A 689 3.45 -28.20 -0.59
C VAL A 689 4.54 -27.89 -1.62
N LYS A 690 5.17 -28.94 -2.18
CA LYS A 690 6.19 -28.81 -3.23
C LYS A 690 5.73 -27.91 -4.38
N GLY A 691 6.62 -27.03 -4.82
CA GLY A 691 6.40 -26.03 -5.85
C GLY A 691 5.72 -24.76 -5.33
N ASP A 692 5.34 -24.71 -4.05
CA ASP A 692 4.68 -23.56 -3.45
C ASP A 692 5.56 -22.89 -2.39
N VAL A 693 6.02 -21.70 -2.74
CA VAL A 693 6.93 -20.90 -1.91
C VAL A 693 6.20 -19.89 -1.02
N HIS A 694 4.86 -19.88 -1.04
CA HIS A 694 4.07 -18.95 -0.23
C HIS A 694 3.78 -19.56 1.13
N ASP A 695 4.23 -18.91 2.20
CA ASP A 695 4.12 -19.44 3.56
C ASP A 695 3.43 -18.50 4.54
N ILE A 696 2.92 -17.35 4.10
CA ILE A 696 2.21 -16.39 4.96
C ILE A 696 1.03 -17.06 5.66
N GLY A 697 0.14 -17.73 4.91
CA GLY A 697 -1.01 -18.44 5.49
C GLY A 697 -0.60 -19.54 6.46
N LYS A 698 0.40 -20.36 6.10
CA LYS A 698 0.99 -21.38 6.98
C LYS A 698 1.56 -20.76 8.26
N ASN A 699 2.30 -19.66 8.16
CA ASN A 699 2.94 -18.99 9.31
C ASN A 699 1.89 -18.37 10.25
N ILE A 700 0.79 -17.85 9.70
CA ILE A 700 -0.35 -17.42 10.52
C ILE A 700 -0.96 -18.62 11.25
N VAL A 701 -1.23 -19.73 10.55
CA VAL A 701 -1.75 -20.97 11.16
C VAL A 701 -0.80 -21.51 12.22
N LYS A 702 0.51 -21.50 11.98
CA LYS A 702 1.55 -21.86 12.94
C LYS A 702 1.42 -21.08 14.23
N VAL A 703 1.48 -19.75 14.10
CA VAL A 703 1.43 -18.83 15.25
C VAL A 703 0.15 -19.02 16.03
N LEU A 704 -0.99 -19.22 15.34
CA LEU A 704 -2.25 -19.54 16.00
C LEU A 704 -2.17 -20.88 16.74
N LEU A 705 -1.83 -21.98 16.08
CA LEU A 705 -1.75 -23.30 16.72
C LEU A 705 -0.81 -23.31 17.93
N GLU A 706 0.35 -22.66 17.84
CA GLU A 706 1.28 -22.46 18.96
C GLU A 706 0.61 -21.66 20.09
N ASN A 707 -0.13 -20.59 19.77
CA ASN A 707 -0.88 -19.79 20.75
C ASN A 707 -2.02 -20.58 21.42
N TYR A 708 -2.57 -21.62 20.78
CA TYR A 708 -3.59 -22.50 21.39
C TYR A 708 -3.00 -23.68 22.18
N GLY A 709 -1.67 -23.80 22.24
CA GLY A 709 -0.93 -24.77 23.06
C GLY A 709 -0.55 -26.07 22.35
N TYR A 710 -0.48 -26.07 21.01
CA TYR A 710 0.01 -27.20 20.22
C TYR A 710 1.52 -27.08 19.95
N ASP A 711 2.19 -28.22 19.80
CA ASP A 711 3.60 -28.28 19.37
C ASP A 711 3.65 -28.38 17.85
N VAL A 712 4.10 -27.31 17.18
CA VAL A 712 4.01 -27.19 15.72
C VAL A 712 5.38 -27.43 15.09
N ILE A 713 5.48 -28.51 14.30
CA ILE A 713 6.64 -28.86 13.49
C ILE A 713 6.44 -28.24 12.12
N ASP A 714 7.10 -27.10 11.91
CA ASP A 714 7.05 -26.36 10.66
C ASP A 714 8.16 -26.80 9.72
N LEU A 715 7.79 -27.43 8.60
CA LEU A 715 8.73 -27.89 7.58
C LEU A 715 9.11 -26.78 6.58
N GLY A 716 8.49 -25.61 6.68
CA GLY A 716 8.74 -24.49 5.78
C GLY A 716 7.90 -24.56 4.51
N LYS A 717 8.49 -24.08 3.42
CA LYS A 717 7.87 -23.91 2.11
C LYS A 717 8.60 -24.73 1.05
N ASP A 718 7.92 -24.98 -0.07
CA ASP A 718 8.43 -25.84 -1.15
C ASP A 718 8.90 -27.21 -0.63
N VAL A 719 8.07 -27.83 0.21
CA VAL A 719 8.45 -29.05 0.93
C VAL A 719 8.22 -30.28 0.07
N GLU A 720 9.27 -31.06 -0.15
CA GLU A 720 9.22 -32.35 -0.84
C GLU A 720 8.25 -33.32 -0.16
N TYR A 721 7.51 -34.10 -0.94
CA TYR A 721 6.48 -35.03 -0.47
C TYR A 721 7.01 -35.99 0.61
N GLN A 722 8.22 -36.51 0.39
CA GLN A 722 8.87 -37.45 1.31
C GLN A 722 9.23 -36.81 2.64
N ALA A 723 9.61 -35.53 2.66
CA ALA A 723 9.95 -34.84 3.90
C ALA A 723 8.73 -34.68 4.82
N VAL A 724 7.54 -34.49 4.26
CA VAL A 724 6.28 -34.46 5.04
C VAL A 724 6.01 -35.83 5.67
N VAL A 725 6.15 -36.92 4.89
CA VAL A 725 5.94 -38.29 5.36
C VAL A 725 6.93 -38.67 6.45
N ASP A 726 8.21 -38.34 6.26
CA ASP A 726 9.27 -38.61 7.24
C ASP A 726 9.03 -37.83 8.53
N ALA A 727 8.68 -36.55 8.43
CA ALA A 727 8.36 -35.73 9.61
C ALA A 727 7.17 -36.27 10.41
N ILE A 728 6.11 -36.72 9.74
CA ILE A 728 4.93 -37.33 10.39
C ILE A 728 5.33 -38.62 11.11
N ARG A 729 6.12 -39.48 10.45
CA ARG A 729 6.57 -40.77 10.98
C ARG A 729 7.51 -40.60 12.17
N ASP A 730 8.54 -39.76 12.02
CA ASP A 730 9.61 -39.60 13.01
C ASP A 730 9.11 -38.92 14.29
N ASN A 731 8.02 -38.16 14.21
CA ASN A 731 7.45 -37.43 15.34
C ASN A 731 6.12 -37.98 15.87
N ASP A 732 5.61 -39.08 15.30
CA ASP A 732 4.30 -39.69 15.62
C ASP A 732 3.14 -38.67 15.62
N VAL A 733 3.03 -37.92 14.52
CA VAL A 733 2.09 -36.80 14.38
C VAL A 733 0.74 -37.28 13.88
N LYS A 734 -0.34 -36.89 14.57
CA LYS A 734 -1.73 -37.31 14.24
C LYS A 734 -2.50 -36.31 13.37
N LEU A 735 -1.98 -35.09 13.19
CA LEU A 735 -2.57 -34.07 12.33
C LEU A 735 -1.48 -33.37 11.50
N CYS A 736 -1.69 -33.31 10.19
CA CYS A 736 -0.85 -32.60 9.24
C CYS A 736 -1.65 -31.49 8.54
N GLY A 737 -1.11 -30.27 8.50
CA GLY A 737 -1.65 -29.14 7.75
C GLY A 737 -0.85 -28.88 6.48
N LEU A 738 -1.52 -28.92 5.32
CA LEU A 738 -0.90 -28.59 4.03
C LEU A 738 -1.48 -27.28 3.49
N SER A 739 -0.61 -26.37 3.06
CA SER A 739 -0.98 -25.09 2.46
C SER A 739 -0.58 -25.02 0.98
N ALA A 740 -1.43 -24.40 0.16
CA ALA A 740 -1.12 -24.01 -1.21
C ALA A 740 -1.78 -22.66 -1.55
N LEU A 741 -1.06 -21.76 -2.23
CA LEU A 741 -1.57 -20.48 -2.69
C LEU A 741 -1.78 -20.44 -4.22
N MET A 742 -1.10 -21.29 -4.99
CA MET A 742 -1.22 -21.32 -6.45
C MET A 742 -2.08 -22.49 -6.93
N THR A 743 -2.90 -22.28 -7.96
CA THR A 743 -3.69 -23.38 -8.56
C THR A 743 -2.81 -24.48 -9.15
N THR A 744 -1.59 -24.13 -9.59
CA THR A 744 -0.61 -25.07 -10.13
C THR A 744 -0.03 -26.03 -9.08
N THR A 745 -0.04 -25.66 -7.80
CA THR A 745 0.57 -26.45 -6.71
C THR A 745 -0.43 -27.36 -6.00
N LEU A 746 -1.71 -27.30 -6.37
CA LEU A 746 -2.76 -28.18 -5.86
C LEU A 746 -2.48 -29.67 -6.15
N VAL A 747 -1.83 -29.98 -7.27
CA VAL A 747 -1.44 -31.36 -7.62
C VAL A 747 -0.41 -31.90 -6.62
N SER A 748 0.57 -31.09 -6.21
CA SER A 748 1.55 -31.45 -5.17
C SER A 748 0.89 -31.76 -3.83
N MET A 749 -0.20 -31.07 -3.50
CA MET A 749 -0.98 -31.38 -2.30
C MET A 749 -1.62 -32.76 -2.38
N LYS A 750 -2.24 -33.09 -3.52
CA LYS A 750 -2.79 -34.42 -3.79
C LYS A 750 -1.73 -35.52 -3.70
N GLU A 751 -0.55 -35.30 -4.29
CA GLU A 751 0.55 -36.26 -4.25
C GLU A 751 1.08 -36.47 -2.82
N THR A 752 1.16 -35.40 -2.02
CA THR A 752 1.55 -35.49 -0.61
C THR A 752 0.54 -36.36 0.17
N ILE A 753 -0.76 -36.12 -0.01
CA ILE A 753 -1.82 -36.89 0.67
C ILE A 753 -1.75 -38.36 0.24
N ALA A 754 -1.64 -38.64 -1.06
CA ALA A 754 -1.50 -39.99 -1.58
C ALA A 754 -0.30 -40.71 -0.95
N LEU A 755 0.86 -40.05 -0.86
CA LEU A 755 2.07 -40.64 -0.27
C LEU A 755 1.92 -40.92 1.23
N ILE A 756 1.23 -40.05 1.99
CA ILE A 756 0.90 -40.30 3.41
C ILE A 756 0.04 -41.56 3.54
N ARG A 757 -0.96 -41.75 2.66
CA ARG A 757 -1.84 -42.93 2.66
C ARG A 757 -1.11 -44.22 2.25
N GLU A 758 -0.29 -44.17 1.20
CA GLU A 758 0.51 -45.31 0.74
C GLU A 758 1.46 -45.85 1.83
N ASN A 759 1.95 -44.96 2.68
CA ASN A 759 2.81 -45.31 3.81
C ASN A 759 2.04 -45.78 5.07
N ASN A 760 0.71 -45.92 5.00
CA ASN A 760 -0.18 -46.34 6.10
C ASN A 760 0.02 -45.55 7.40
N LEU A 761 0.28 -44.24 7.29
CA LEU A 761 0.42 -43.37 8.45
C LEU A 761 -0.94 -43.03 9.04
N ASP A 762 -1.10 -43.25 10.34
CA ASP A 762 -2.29 -42.89 11.12
C ASP A 762 -2.29 -41.38 11.42
N CYS A 763 -2.45 -40.57 10.37
CA CYS A 763 -2.40 -39.11 10.41
C CYS A 763 -3.57 -38.51 9.60
N LYS A 764 -4.30 -37.58 10.21
CA LYS A 764 -5.34 -36.81 9.53
C LYS A 764 -4.74 -35.62 8.80
N VAL A 765 -5.25 -35.31 7.62
CA VAL A 765 -4.76 -34.19 6.80
C VAL A 765 -5.81 -33.10 6.72
N MET A 766 -5.45 -31.90 7.16
CA MET A 766 -6.19 -30.67 6.89
C MET A 766 -5.51 -29.88 5.78
N VAL A 767 -6.29 -29.34 4.87
CA VAL A 767 -5.80 -28.55 3.73
C VAL A 767 -6.41 -27.15 3.74
N GLY A 768 -5.62 -26.16 3.33
CA GLY A 768 -6.06 -24.77 3.23
C GLY A 768 -5.24 -23.99 2.21
N GLY A 769 -5.70 -22.79 1.84
CA GLY A 769 -5.09 -22.05 0.74
C GLY A 769 -6.05 -21.12 0.02
N ALA A 770 -5.57 -19.99 -0.50
CA ALA A 770 -6.40 -18.98 -1.15
C ALA A 770 -7.15 -19.51 -2.40
N VAL A 771 -6.56 -20.51 -3.06
CA VAL A 771 -7.10 -21.16 -4.27
C VAL A 771 -7.88 -22.45 -3.97
N LEU A 772 -7.94 -22.87 -2.71
CA LEU A 772 -8.49 -24.16 -2.32
C LEU A 772 -9.99 -24.04 -2.06
N THR A 773 -10.77 -25.05 -2.45
CA THR A 773 -12.22 -25.10 -2.21
C THR A 773 -12.59 -26.36 -1.42
N PRO A 774 -13.74 -26.36 -0.70
CA PRO A 774 -14.23 -27.55 -0.01
C PRO A 774 -14.40 -28.76 -0.95
N GLU A 775 -14.84 -28.51 -2.18
CA GLU A 775 -15.06 -29.54 -3.21
C GLU A 775 -13.73 -30.17 -3.63
N TYR A 776 -12.71 -29.34 -3.85
CA TYR A 776 -11.38 -29.81 -4.27
C TYR A 776 -10.67 -30.55 -3.14
N ALA A 777 -10.76 -30.07 -1.90
CA ALA A 777 -10.23 -30.77 -0.72
C ALA A 777 -10.76 -32.21 -0.61
N LYS A 778 -12.04 -32.41 -0.94
CA LYS A 778 -12.67 -33.73 -0.97
C LYS A 778 -12.18 -34.58 -2.15
N GLU A 779 -11.94 -33.98 -3.31
CA GLU A 779 -11.41 -34.67 -4.48
C GLU A 779 -10.01 -35.25 -4.24
N ILE A 780 -9.18 -34.56 -3.45
CA ILE A 780 -7.81 -34.96 -3.13
C ILE A 780 -7.69 -35.84 -1.87
N ASP A 781 -8.81 -36.34 -1.34
CA ASP A 781 -8.88 -37.20 -0.14
C ASP A 781 -8.32 -36.56 1.15
N ALA A 782 -8.44 -35.24 1.29
CA ALA A 782 -8.17 -34.56 2.54
C ALA A 782 -9.27 -34.85 3.58
N ASP A 783 -8.89 -35.01 4.85
CA ASP A 783 -9.86 -35.24 5.93
C ASP A 783 -10.64 -33.97 6.31
N PHE A 784 -10.00 -32.81 6.16
CA PHE A 784 -10.58 -31.52 6.52
C PHE A 784 -10.16 -30.42 5.55
N TYR A 785 -11.10 -29.49 5.29
CA TYR A 785 -10.82 -28.22 4.64
C TYR A 785 -10.88 -27.11 5.69
N ALA A 786 -9.84 -26.26 5.73
CA ALA A 786 -9.81 -25.06 6.55
C ALA A 786 -9.86 -23.84 5.63
N LYS A 787 -10.97 -23.09 5.68
CA LYS A 787 -11.16 -21.88 4.86
C LYS A 787 -10.27 -20.72 5.34
N ASP A 788 -9.91 -20.73 6.62
CA ASP A 788 -9.13 -19.71 7.29
C ASP A 788 -8.27 -20.31 8.41
N ALA A 789 -7.44 -19.46 9.01
CA ALA A 789 -6.48 -19.89 10.02
C ALA A 789 -7.14 -20.30 11.35
N LYS A 790 -8.35 -19.79 11.64
CA LYS A 790 -9.10 -20.15 12.85
C LYS A 790 -9.73 -21.53 12.72
N GLU A 791 -10.29 -21.86 11.56
CA GLU A 791 -10.87 -23.19 11.30
C GLU A 791 -9.80 -24.29 11.43
N SER A 792 -8.54 -23.99 11.11
CA SER A 792 -7.40 -24.89 11.35
C SER A 792 -7.22 -25.23 12.84
N VAL A 793 -7.44 -24.26 13.74
CA VAL A 793 -7.40 -24.47 15.20
C VAL A 793 -8.58 -25.31 15.66
N ASP A 794 -9.78 -25.09 15.11
CA ASP A 794 -10.97 -25.86 15.47
C ASP A 794 -10.88 -27.31 14.99
N ILE A 795 -10.27 -27.55 13.83
CA ILE A 795 -9.91 -28.89 13.36
C ILE A 795 -8.90 -29.53 14.31
N ALA A 796 -7.86 -28.81 14.72
CA ALA A 796 -6.87 -29.31 15.67
C ALA A 796 -7.52 -29.75 17.01
N LYS A 797 -8.43 -28.95 17.57
CA LYS A 797 -9.20 -29.33 18.76
C LYS A 797 -10.00 -30.60 18.53
N ARG A 798 -10.67 -30.71 17.37
CA ARG A 798 -11.48 -31.89 17.03
C ARG A 798 -10.67 -33.17 16.91
N VAL A 799 -9.42 -33.09 16.44
CA VAL A 799 -8.57 -34.26 16.18
C VAL A 799 -7.72 -34.64 17.40
N LEU A 800 -7.22 -33.65 18.15
CA LEU A 800 -6.21 -33.87 19.19
C LEU A 800 -6.71 -33.68 20.63
N GLY A 801 -7.86 -33.03 20.84
CA GLY A 801 -8.45 -32.78 22.17
C GLY A 801 -8.39 -31.33 22.60
#